data_AF-A0A928BYT4-F1
#
_entry.id   AF-A0A928BYT4-F1
#
_cell.length_a   1.000
_cell.length_b   1.000
_cell.length_c   1.000
_cell.angle_alpha   90.00
_cell.angle_beta   90.00
_cell.angle_gamma   90.00
#
_symmetry.space_group_name_H-M   'P 1'
#
loop_
_entity.id
_entity.type
_entity.pdbx_description
1 polymer ?
#
loop_
_entity_poly.entity_id
_entity_poly.type
_entity_poly.pdbx_seq_one_letter_code
_entity_poly.pdbx_strand_id
1 'polypeptide(L)'
;MRKINLLLLLVIVCGFASAQIVPTHDQYVKIGGSTSWYTAYENWSPGTALYSGDSEAAENEQFFISRVKPRERFVFTGTQVKESLNPERKLLWWCPIGTTEENWNAIPSYYFGGEVFSMWSYTDIYNSWTTPMIQAPAAFLDACHKNGVHSGVTAAVPFGAAPSPNDGGHGSNINALVTGGYDKLLKYLRYYGVDCIGFNSEFGWINLNTTAFKEMMGNCYANAASYGVPFNNAWYSYTSNGGTPGDYSVLNSGCDEWFHYKGKKVSDAYFLNYNWYASHLNTSQQTAESHGRSSFDVYAGMDYQGRSTASWRALQNYNISVGFWGALNMNMIYESCGELGSSPKQKQKTYQLISENSFTGSSYNPVNTPDVTDILRHTSTATDFHGFSSFITARSTMTPQYGDGTLAGDPFVTYFNLGNGMFFKEEGVTTFNQEWYNLGMQDYLPSWRWWWTKTFMGKNATDASTDMVAEFTWDDAWFGGSCLQISGSTDKAYLQLFKTKYPLVNNDVFTIRYKVVSGSGTIALTTSTESAPTTEIAGTIVSNAEANDEWKVKEIKVADRNGIKLNGETLALLGLKFEDTSFDFKVLIGEISVTRGTSITPGMPAIVSSKAMARNYKGVDMKIVYDMTAHDKNSSGRQSYQSIYNTDVNTWYYKIYTQQEGGEPVLCTATTSWAAYVVGAPYDLEKGGKIRIGVSAVSLDGNRESSISWGSYMSVPANQTVEGFSIDKPIIKAGEEFTVAFDDPTHPAATWVIKASENDEEKGTFNAKSFTTSLSEEGIYDLYLIQNGTTEVYRGKIQISPAAVGAMPEIKTLTMRGANDKEWIEVGEEVTYSYTGRADADGYVSRGMALREKAFGIPTEQLDFDDQSKFSLSFWFKVNQFNHEEYGTQFVNIRSAASIWPESDWGYFWSLFDHENKFSVSFRSNLSSSGMKIEMLEDISFDEGVWYHVAFVYGYTDDNRTLEIYLNGKLHCSCQLGDYGIISWKSSNIIMIGGRAFGRAGLDGVIDEVRLYNKALTAEEIKSTMQHHLLPVTDENFIGYWDFETDSNSENCLISTGGNTSLIAKLYDPSVPSSEGNEYLSQSISFIVGVPFISGTNYKIKTLPSWTLKQASVISTEGDSEAGSATALYSEAGTYTATLTLSNGWGSDTKTIEVVTIVGTGIEDDVTLEEMQAFPNPFDNEVYANFVEEGNYTVEIYDYSGRLLNTIVLYASAGEIYQIPVEGISGIYFIKVKGESGLLKVMKVAKR
;
A
#
# COMPACT_ATOMS: atom_id res chain seq x y z
N MET A 1 50.01 -11.20 -12.24
CA MET A 1 50.51 -10.76 -10.92
C MET A 1 49.77 -9.50 -10.51
N ARG A 2 48.70 -9.68 -9.74
CA ARG A 2 47.97 -8.75 -8.86
C ARG A 2 46.88 -9.65 -8.28
N LYS A 3 47.28 -10.37 -7.24
CA LYS A 3 46.55 -11.44 -6.55
C LYS A 3 46.51 -11.02 -5.08
N ILE A 4 45.39 -11.35 -4.42
CA ILE A 4 45.22 -11.48 -2.97
C ILE A 4 44.92 -10.16 -2.24
N ASN A 5 43.61 -9.88 -2.07
CA ASN A 5 42.96 -9.49 -0.79
C ASN A 5 41.51 -9.03 -1.08
N LEU A 6 40.56 -9.97 -1.11
CA LEU A 6 39.12 -9.67 -1.15
C LEU A 6 38.31 -10.82 -0.50
N LEU A 7 38.88 -11.42 0.54
CA LEU A 7 38.34 -12.56 1.27
C LEU A 7 38.43 -12.26 2.77
N LEU A 8 37.71 -11.23 3.22
CA LEU A 8 37.49 -10.89 4.63
C LEU A 8 36.42 -9.81 4.87
N LEU A 9 35.38 -9.72 4.03
CA LEU A 9 34.33 -8.69 4.13
C LEU A 9 32.90 -9.27 4.21
N LEU A 10 32.73 -10.50 4.70
CA LEU A 10 31.46 -11.22 4.62
C LEU A 10 30.94 -11.81 5.94
N VAL A 11 31.39 -11.32 7.11
CA VAL A 11 30.99 -11.93 8.41
C VAL A 11 30.47 -10.94 9.47
N ILE A 12 30.26 -9.65 9.17
CA ILE A 12 29.56 -8.76 10.12
C ILE A 12 28.55 -7.89 9.37
N VAL A 13 27.47 -8.52 8.93
CA VAL A 13 26.15 -7.90 8.73
C VAL A 13 25.13 -8.92 9.24
N CYS A 14 25.07 -9.07 10.57
CA CYS A 14 24.06 -9.86 11.25
C CYS A 14 23.88 -9.26 12.63
N GLY A 15 22.73 -8.61 12.82
CA GLY A 15 22.22 -8.19 14.11
C GLY A 15 22.59 -6.75 14.46
N PHE A 16 21.81 -5.79 13.96
CA PHE A 16 21.11 -4.76 14.74
C PHE A 16 19.90 -4.29 13.88
N ALA A 17 18.80 -3.95 14.55
CA ALA A 17 17.42 -3.85 14.06
C ALA A 17 17.20 -3.40 12.60
N SER A 18 16.58 -4.29 11.80
CA SER A 18 16.07 -4.01 10.46
C SER A 18 14.90 -3.03 10.52
N ALA A 19 14.99 -1.96 9.73
CA ALA A 19 13.90 -1.03 9.49
C ALA A 19 12.70 -1.75 8.85
N GLN A 20 11.57 -1.75 9.55
CA GLN A 20 10.19 -2.04 9.13
C GLN A 20 9.93 -2.48 7.66
N ILE A 21 10.47 -3.64 7.24
CA ILE A 21 10.06 -4.37 6.02
C ILE A 21 9.31 -5.68 6.38
N VAL A 22 9.06 -5.92 7.67
CA VAL A 22 8.32 -7.09 8.17
C VAL A 22 7.05 -6.68 8.93
N PRO A 23 5.98 -7.52 8.91
CA PRO A 23 4.78 -7.30 9.70
C PRO A 23 5.06 -7.19 11.21
N THR A 24 4.29 -6.37 11.92
CA THR A 24 4.43 -6.17 13.37
C THR A 24 3.63 -7.17 14.21
N HIS A 25 2.86 -8.06 13.58
CA HIS A 25 2.07 -9.09 14.25
C HIS A 25 2.80 -10.44 14.22
N ASP A 26 2.41 -11.36 15.11
CA ASP A 26 2.99 -12.70 15.17
C ASP A 26 2.88 -13.44 13.83
N GLN A 27 3.94 -14.17 13.45
CA GLN A 27 3.96 -15.01 12.25
C GLN A 27 3.14 -16.30 12.46
N TYR A 28 1.84 -16.24 12.15
CA TYR A 28 0.90 -17.36 12.29
C TYR A 28 1.03 -18.47 11.24
N VAL A 29 1.88 -18.28 10.24
CA VAL A 29 2.19 -19.23 9.17
C VAL A 29 3.70 -19.32 8.99
N LYS A 30 4.28 -20.45 9.38
CA LYS A 30 5.72 -20.70 9.31
C LYS A 30 6.03 -21.73 8.23
N ILE A 31 7.14 -21.53 7.53
CA ILE A 31 7.68 -22.48 6.56
C ILE A 31 8.43 -23.59 7.31
N GLY A 32 8.22 -24.84 6.90
CA GLY A 32 8.90 -25.99 7.51
C GLY A 32 8.16 -26.58 8.72
N GLY A 33 8.85 -27.43 9.47
CA GLY A 33 8.33 -28.09 10.67
C GLY A 33 9.45 -28.64 11.55
N SER A 34 9.09 -29.37 12.60
CA SER A 34 10.02 -29.90 13.60
C SER A 34 11.09 -30.90 13.09
N THR A 35 10.95 -31.44 11.86
CA THR A 35 11.95 -32.32 11.22
C THR A 35 12.58 -31.66 10.00
N SER A 36 13.78 -32.10 9.60
CA SER A 36 14.39 -31.65 8.35
C SER A 36 13.53 -32.00 7.13
N TRP A 37 13.63 -31.19 6.08
CA TRP A 37 12.83 -31.41 4.86
C TRP A 37 13.11 -32.76 4.20
N TYR A 38 14.37 -33.19 4.08
CA TYR A 38 14.68 -34.47 3.43
C TYR A 38 14.02 -35.65 4.14
N THR A 39 13.99 -35.66 5.48
CA THR A 39 13.29 -36.68 6.27
C THR A 39 11.78 -36.58 6.10
N ALA A 40 11.22 -35.37 6.06
CA ALA A 40 9.80 -35.19 5.81
C ALA A 40 9.41 -35.66 4.40
N TYR A 41 10.17 -35.29 3.37
CA TYR A 41 9.97 -35.70 1.98
C TYR A 41 10.12 -37.21 1.79
N GLU A 42 11.11 -37.85 2.41
CA GLU A 42 11.28 -39.32 2.36
C GLU A 42 10.06 -40.07 2.91
N ASN A 43 9.47 -39.57 4.00
CA ASN A 43 8.29 -40.16 4.62
C ASN A 43 6.95 -39.69 4.02
N TRP A 44 6.96 -38.59 3.26
CA TRP A 44 5.77 -38.01 2.67
C TRP A 44 5.09 -38.97 1.70
N SER A 45 3.76 -38.98 1.77
CA SER A 45 2.89 -39.67 0.84
C SER A 45 1.85 -38.70 0.28
N PRO A 46 1.45 -38.86 -1.00
CA PRO A 46 0.37 -38.09 -1.59
C PRO A 46 -0.90 -38.00 -0.74
N GLY A 47 -1.40 -36.78 -0.51
CA GLY A 47 -2.64 -36.52 0.22
C GLY A 47 -2.48 -36.29 1.72
N THR A 48 -1.27 -36.37 2.26
CA THR A 48 -0.95 -36.02 3.65
C THR A 48 -0.08 -34.76 3.72
N ALA A 49 -0.16 -34.03 4.82
CA ALA A 49 0.73 -32.89 5.07
C ALA A 49 2.21 -33.30 5.05
N LEU A 50 3.12 -32.42 4.60
CA LEU A 50 4.56 -32.71 4.58
C LEU A 50 5.11 -33.07 5.96
N TYR A 51 4.71 -32.26 6.94
CA TYR A 51 5.15 -32.36 8.33
C TYR A 51 4.02 -32.93 9.20
N SER A 52 3.46 -34.08 8.83
CA SER A 52 2.30 -34.67 9.52
C SER A 52 2.51 -34.99 11.01
N GLY A 53 3.76 -35.10 11.46
CA GLY A 53 4.11 -35.29 12.88
C GLY A 53 4.11 -34.00 13.71
N ASP A 54 3.93 -32.84 13.07
CA ASP A 54 3.92 -31.51 13.67
C ASP A 54 2.55 -30.87 13.46
N SER A 55 1.78 -30.69 14.52
CA SER A 55 0.40 -30.20 14.41
C SER A 55 0.30 -28.76 13.91
N GLU A 56 1.28 -27.90 14.19
CA GLU A 56 1.28 -26.51 13.73
C GLU A 56 1.61 -26.45 12.23
N ALA A 57 2.68 -27.15 11.82
CA ALA A 57 3.06 -27.22 10.41
C ALA A 57 1.99 -27.92 9.54
N ALA A 58 1.36 -28.98 10.06
CA ALA A 58 0.27 -29.68 9.36
C ALA A 58 -0.98 -28.79 9.18
N GLU A 59 -1.25 -27.87 10.11
CA GLU A 59 -2.32 -26.87 9.94
C GLU A 59 -1.96 -25.79 8.92
N ASN A 60 -0.67 -25.43 8.82
CA ASN A 60 -0.18 -24.46 7.83
C ASN A 60 -0.18 -24.98 6.39
N GLU A 61 -0.33 -26.29 6.20
CA GLU A 61 -0.25 -26.96 4.90
C GLU A 61 -1.03 -26.26 3.78
N GLN A 62 -2.25 -25.78 4.07
CA GLN A 62 -3.10 -25.13 3.07
C GLN A 62 -2.57 -23.78 2.57
N PHE A 63 -1.67 -23.13 3.32
CA PHE A 63 -0.98 -21.91 2.88
C PHE A 63 0.13 -22.19 1.84
N PHE A 64 0.49 -23.45 1.62
CA PHE A 64 1.55 -23.88 0.70
C PHE A 64 1.04 -24.67 -0.51
N ILE A 65 -0.27 -24.97 -0.57
CA ILE A 65 -0.90 -25.63 -1.72
C ILE A 65 -1.56 -24.58 -2.62
N SER A 66 -1.03 -24.40 -3.83
CA SER A 66 -1.67 -23.54 -4.84
C SER A 66 -3.05 -24.06 -5.23
N ARG A 67 -4.03 -23.15 -5.26
CA ARG A 67 -5.43 -23.43 -5.61
C ARG A 67 -5.85 -22.83 -6.95
N VAL A 68 -4.94 -22.14 -7.62
CA VAL A 68 -5.15 -21.60 -8.98
C VAL A 68 -4.59 -22.55 -10.05
N LYS A 69 -5.42 -22.79 -11.06
CA LYS A 69 -5.09 -23.41 -12.36
C LYS A 69 -3.82 -22.84 -12.99
N PRO A 70 -2.68 -23.53 -13.23
CA PRO A 70 -1.66 -22.98 -14.13
C PRO A 70 -2.25 -22.74 -15.52
N ARG A 71 -2.25 -21.48 -15.95
CA ARG A 71 -2.81 -21.06 -17.25
C ARG A 71 -1.77 -21.10 -18.35
N GLU A 72 -2.19 -21.42 -19.56
CA GLU A 72 -1.35 -21.28 -20.74
C GLU A 72 -1.40 -19.83 -21.24
N ARG A 73 -0.23 -19.31 -21.61
CA ARG A 73 -0.12 -17.99 -22.24
C ARG A 73 -0.26 -18.09 -23.74
N PHE A 74 -0.98 -17.16 -24.34
CA PHE A 74 -1.03 -16.98 -25.79
C PHE A 74 -0.34 -15.68 -26.22
N VAL A 75 0.02 -15.64 -27.50
CA VAL A 75 0.52 -14.47 -28.20
C VAL A 75 -0.42 -14.18 -29.38
N PHE A 76 -0.58 -12.90 -29.70
CA PHE A 76 -1.27 -12.46 -30.91
C PHE A 76 -0.53 -11.26 -31.51
N THR A 77 0.18 -11.48 -32.62
CA THR A 77 1.05 -10.49 -33.26
C THR A 77 0.27 -9.26 -33.76
N GLY A 78 -1.02 -9.41 -34.09
CA GLY A 78 -1.87 -8.29 -34.51
C GLY A 78 -1.98 -7.17 -33.46
N THR A 79 -1.85 -7.51 -32.16
CA THR A 79 -1.85 -6.55 -31.05
C THR A 79 -0.46 -6.28 -30.48
N GLN A 80 0.60 -6.71 -31.18
CA GLN A 80 1.97 -6.50 -30.72
C GLN A 80 2.40 -5.05 -31.00
N VAL A 81 3.01 -4.43 -29.98
CA VAL A 81 3.55 -3.07 -30.08
C VAL A 81 4.69 -3.03 -31.10
N LYS A 82 5.71 -3.90 -30.92
CA LYS A 82 6.86 -4.03 -31.82
C LYS A 82 6.76 -5.32 -32.63
N GLU A 83 6.24 -5.23 -33.85
CA GLU A 83 5.98 -6.40 -34.71
C GLU A 83 7.24 -7.18 -35.14
N SER A 84 8.42 -6.57 -35.05
CA SER A 84 9.70 -7.19 -35.40
C SER A 84 10.22 -8.18 -34.35
N LEU A 85 9.68 -8.18 -33.13
CA LEU A 85 10.15 -9.08 -32.07
C LEU A 85 9.66 -10.50 -32.28
N ASN A 86 10.56 -11.47 -32.10
CA ASN A 86 10.20 -12.89 -32.08
C ASN A 86 9.48 -13.22 -30.76
N PRO A 87 8.20 -13.67 -30.81
CA PRO A 87 7.42 -13.96 -29.62
C PRO A 87 7.90 -15.17 -28.81
N GLU A 88 8.83 -15.97 -29.34
CA GLU A 88 9.43 -17.10 -28.64
C GLU A 88 10.50 -16.68 -27.62
N ARG A 89 11.04 -15.45 -27.67
CA ARG A 89 12.05 -14.99 -26.71
C ARG A 89 11.46 -14.81 -25.31
N LYS A 90 12.09 -15.40 -24.29
CA LYS A 90 11.56 -15.51 -22.93
C LYS A 90 12.30 -14.63 -21.92
N LEU A 91 11.68 -14.41 -20.77
CA LEU A 91 12.26 -13.76 -19.60
C LEU A 91 12.26 -14.71 -18.39
N LEU A 92 13.44 -14.96 -17.83
CA LEU A 92 13.60 -15.57 -16.52
C LEU A 92 13.93 -14.47 -15.50
N TRP A 93 12.99 -14.23 -14.58
CA TRP A 93 13.19 -13.38 -13.41
C TRP A 93 13.58 -14.27 -12.23
N TRP A 94 14.89 -14.40 -12.00
CA TRP A 94 15.46 -15.23 -10.93
C TRP A 94 15.91 -14.36 -9.76
N CYS A 95 14.98 -13.59 -9.22
CA CYS A 95 15.20 -12.68 -8.09
C CYS A 95 14.31 -13.05 -6.89
N PRO A 96 14.58 -12.55 -5.67
CA PRO A 96 13.71 -12.71 -4.51
C PRO A 96 12.28 -12.18 -4.74
N ILE A 97 11.28 -12.80 -4.09
CA ILE A 97 9.96 -12.20 -3.80
C ILE A 97 9.89 -11.87 -2.31
N GLY A 98 9.60 -10.62 -1.98
CA GLY A 98 9.69 -10.11 -0.62
C GLY A 98 11.13 -10.17 -0.08
N THR A 99 11.24 -10.43 1.23
CA THR A 99 12.51 -10.45 2.00
C THR A 99 12.69 -11.81 2.67
N THR A 100 13.94 -12.24 2.84
CA THR A 100 14.30 -13.44 3.64
C THR A 100 14.20 -13.22 5.14
N GLU A 101 14.04 -11.96 5.59
CA GLU A 101 13.85 -11.63 7.01
C GLU A 101 12.63 -12.34 7.57
N GLU A 102 12.87 -13.14 8.60
CA GLU A 102 11.87 -13.98 9.29
C GLU A 102 11.05 -14.90 8.36
N ASN A 103 11.47 -15.11 7.11
CA ASN A 103 10.78 -15.90 6.09
C ASN A 103 9.35 -15.41 5.75
N TRP A 104 9.06 -14.11 5.85
CA TRP A 104 7.74 -13.57 5.46
C TRP A 104 7.47 -13.69 3.95
N ASN A 105 8.48 -13.50 3.09
CA ASN A 105 8.40 -13.69 1.64
C ASN A 105 7.08 -13.14 1.04
N ALA A 106 6.26 -14.02 0.43
CA ALA A 106 4.93 -13.74 -0.09
C ALA A 106 3.83 -14.50 0.69
N ILE A 107 4.04 -14.75 1.99
CA ILE A 107 3.01 -15.26 2.90
C ILE A 107 1.97 -14.15 3.12
N PRO A 108 0.66 -14.43 3.04
CA PRO A 108 -0.36 -13.43 3.37
C PRO A 108 -0.12 -12.84 4.75
N SER A 109 -0.32 -11.54 4.93
CA SER A 109 -0.06 -10.79 6.17
C SER A 109 -0.94 -9.55 6.31
N TYR A 110 -0.90 -8.92 7.48
CA TYR A 110 -1.54 -7.62 7.74
C TYR A 110 -0.49 -6.51 7.69
N TYR A 111 0.24 -6.46 6.56
CA TYR A 111 1.30 -5.49 6.29
C TYR A 111 1.18 -4.99 4.85
N PHE A 112 0.82 -3.73 4.69
CA PHE A 112 0.60 -3.11 3.37
C PHE A 112 1.86 -3.10 2.50
N GLY A 113 3.04 -3.00 3.14
CA GLY A 113 4.32 -2.86 2.47
C GLY A 113 4.80 -4.08 1.67
N GLY A 114 4.10 -5.23 1.70
CA GLY A 114 4.50 -6.44 0.97
C GLY A 114 4.66 -6.25 -0.54
N GLU A 115 5.55 -7.03 -1.16
CA GLU A 115 5.88 -6.89 -2.59
C GLU A 115 4.73 -7.34 -3.51
N VAL A 116 4.27 -6.44 -4.38
CA VAL A 116 3.16 -6.64 -5.33
C VAL A 116 3.61 -6.57 -6.79
N PHE A 117 4.50 -7.48 -7.18
CA PHE A 117 4.99 -7.59 -8.57
C PHE A 117 3.81 -7.66 -9.56
N SER A 118 3.89 -6.89 -10.64
CA SER A 118 2.75 -6.63 -11.55
C SER A 118 3.10 -6.73 -13.04
N MET A 119 4.35 -7.07 -13.40
CA MET A 119 4.82 -7.14 -14.80
C MET A 119 4.79 -8.55 -15.41
N TRP A 120 3.84 -9.38 -14.97
CA TRP A 120 3.73 -10.78 -15.39
C TRP A 120 3.60 -11.00 -16.89
N SER A 121 3.02 -10.04 -17.63
CA SER A 121 2.84 -10.14 -19.08
C SER A 121 4.17 -10.29 -19.84
N TYR A 122 5.29 -9.86 -19.25
CA TYR A 122 6.63 -9.98 -19.83
C TYR A 122 7.46 -11.10 -19.22
N THR A 123 6.99 -11.76 -18.15
CA THR A 123 7.75 -12.77 -17.41
C THR A 123 7.32 -14.17 -17.84
N ASP A 124 8.28 -15.06 -18.11
CA ASP A 124 8.00 -16.46 -18.44
C ASP A 124 8.19 -17.38 -17.23
N ILE A 125 9.22 -17.11 -16.45
CA ILE A 125 9.55 -17.83 -15.22
C ILE A 125 9.88 -16.79 -14.16
N TYR A 126 9.19 -16.83 -13.02
CA TYR A 126 9.58 -16.11 -11.80
C TYR A 126 9.90 -17.16 -10.75
N ASN A 127 11.15 -17.56 -10.68
CA ASN A 127 11.60 -18.49 -9.66
C ASN A 127 12.29 -17.71 -8.54
N SER A 128 11.78 -17.77 -7.31
CA SER A 128 12.26 -16.89 -6.25
C SER A 128 13.46 -17.48 -5.49
N TRP A 129 14.40 -16.62 -5.11
CA TRP A 129 15.49 -16.97 -4.19
C TRP A 129 15.06 -17.06 -2.73
N THR A 130 14.00 -16.35 -2.34
CA THR A 130 13.45 -16.40 -0.98
C THR A 130 12.61 -17.65 -0.73
N THR A 131 12.18 -18.36 -1.79
CA THR A 131 11.45 -19.62 -1.66
C THR A 131 12.44 -20.79 -1.53
N PRO A 132 12.67 -21.34 -0.32
CA PRO A 132 13.63 -22.40 -0.12
C PRO A 132 13.20 -23.67 -0.86
N MET A 133 14.13 -24.61 -1.07
CA MET A 133 13.90 -25.94 -1.66
C MET A 133 12.99 -26.87 -0.80
N ILE A 134 12.10 -26.28 0.00
CA ILE A 134 11.22 -26.92 0.98
C ILE A 134 9.77 -26.75 0.56
N GLN A 135 9.24 -25.53 0.59
CA GLN A 135 7.86 -25.15 0.26
C GLN A 135 7.87 -23.71 -0.26
N ALA A 136 6.96 -23.38 -1.17
CA ALA A 136 6.74 -22.02 -1.65
C ALA A 136 5.36 -21.52 -1.17
N PRO A 137 5.21 -20.23 -0.81
CA PRO A 137 3.90 -19.66 -0.49
C PRO A 137 2.89 -19.86 -1.61
N ALA A 138 1.71 -20.42 -1.30
CA ALA A 138 0.68 -20.68 -2.30
C ALA A 138 0.16 -19.39 -2.96
N ALA A 139 0.09 -18.29 -2.22
CA ALA A 139 -0.35 -16.99 -2.74
C ALA A 139 0.54 -16.50 -3.90
N PHE A 140 1.85 -16.71 -3.82
CA PHE A 140 2.79 -16.41 -4.89
C PHE A 140 2.60 -17.32 -6.10
N LEU A 141 2.48 -18.64 -5.88
CA LEU A 141 2.20 -19.59 -6.94
C LEU A 141 0.86 -19.31 -7.62
N ASP A 142 -0.16 -18.92 -6.85
CA ASP A 142 -1.49 -18.59 -7.37
C ASP A 142 -1.46 -17.37 -8.31
N ALA A 143 -0.70 -16.32 -7.94
CA ALA A 143 -0.49 -15.16 -8.80
C ALA A 143 0.29 -15.52 -10.07
N CYS A 144 1.36 -16.32 -9.95
CA CYS A 144 2.12 -16.84 -11.08
C CYS A 144 1.24 -17.66 -12.03
N HIS A 145 0.49 -18.64 -11.51
CA HIS A 145 -0.39 -19.52 -12.27
C HIS A 145 -1.53 -18.77 -12.98
N LYS A 146 -2.15 -17.78 -12.32
CA LYS A 146 -3.16 -16.89 -12.91
C LYS A 146 -2.63 -16.20 -14.17
N ASN A 147 -1.35 -15.81 -14.15
CA ASN A 147 -0.67 -15.14 -15.24
C ASN A 147 0.11 -16.11 -16.16
N GLY A 148 0.07 -17.43 -15.91
CA GLY A 148 0.77 -18.44 -16.71
C GLY A 148 2.29 -18.32 -16.65
N VAL A 149 2.81 -17.84 -15.53
CA VAL A 149 4.23 -17.74 -15.21
C VAL A 149 4.63 -18.95 -14.38
N HIS A 150 5.77 -19.56 -14.72
CA HIS A 150 6.28 -20.72 -14.01
C HIS A 150 7.00 -20.33 -12.72
N SER A 151 6.74 -21.05 -11.62
CA SER A 151 7.32 -20.69 -10.32
C SER A 151 7.40 -21.87 -9.34
N GLY A 152 8.13 -21.67 -8.24
CA GLY A 152 8.35 -22.74 -7.28
C GLY A 152 9.43 -22.47 -6.26
N VAL A 153 10.43 -23.36 -6.22
CA VAL A 153 11.42 -23.42 -5.14
C VAL A 153 12.85 -23.38 -5.66
N THR A 154 13.78 -22.84 -4.87
CA THR A 154 15.19 -22.69 -5.27
C THR A 154 16.14 -23.44 -4.33
N ALA A 155 17.04 -24.23 -4.92
CA ALA A 155 18.21 -24.80 -4.29
C ALA A 155 19.35 -23.77 -4.25
N ALA A 156 19.32 -22.87 -3.26
CA ALA A 156 20.33 -21.84 -3.05
C ALA A 156 21.57 -22.40 -2.32
N VAL A 157 22.27 -23.36 -2.95
CA VAL A 157 23.46 -23.97 -2.35
C VAL A 157 24.60 -22.95 -2.31
N PRO A 158 25.34 -22.80 -1.18
CA PRO A 158 26.41 -21.82 -1.06
C PRO A 158 27.53 -22.00 -2.10
N PHE A 159 28.05 -20.88 -2.61
CA PHE A 159 29.16 -20.84 -3.57
C PHE A 159 30.37 -21.65 -3.06
N GLY A 160 30.89 -22.53 -3.91
CA GLY A 160 32.09 -23.33 -3.64
C GLY A 160 31.90 -24.45 -2.62
N ALA A 161 30.68 -24.68 -2.10
CA ALA A 161 30.40 -25.81 -1.21
C ALA A 161 30.67 -27.16 -1.90
N ALA A 162 30.88 -28.22 -1.12
CA ALA A 162 31.01 -29.59 -1.61
C ALA A 162 30.01 -30.51 -0.88
N PRO A 163 28.69 -30.29 -1.06
CA PRO A 163 27.65 -31.00 -0.33
C PRO A 163 27.78 -32.52 -0.49
N SER A 164 27.40 -33.26 0.55
CA SER A 164 27.44 -34.72 0.55
C SER A 164 26.06 -35.30 0.83
N PRO A 165 25.77 -36.56 0.43
CA PRO A 165 24.44 -37.14 0.58
C PRO A 165 23.88 -37.19 2.01
N ASN A 166 24.73 -36.99 3.04
CA ASN A 166 24.37 -37.08 4.45
C ASN A 166 24.80 -35.83 5.25
N ASP A 167 24.94 -34.68 4.60
CA ASP A 167 25.39 -33.43 5.22
C ASP A 167 24.35 -32.71 6.12
N GLY A 168 23.13 -33.26 6.25
CA GLY A 168 22.02 -32.65 6.99
C GLY A 168 21.40 -31.41 6.33
N GLY A 169 21.87 -31.00 5.15
CA GLY A 169 21.45 -29.79 4.45
C GLY A 169 21.14 -30.04 2.97
N HIS A 170 21.70 -29.21 2.10
CA HIS A 170 21.41 -29.26 0.66
C HIS A 170 21.77 -30.60 0.00
N GLY A 171 22.89 -31.24 0.36
CA GLY A 171 23.27 -32.53 -0.21
C GLY A 171 22.31 -33.65 0.20
N SER A 172 21.84 -33.63 1.44
CA SER A 172 20.82 -34.56 1.95
C SER A 172 19.47 -34.36 1.25
N ASN A 173 19.08 -33.10 1.02
CA ASN A 173 17.87 -32.79 0.26
C ASN A 173 17.96 -33.27 -1.21
N ILE A 174 19.09 -32.99 -1.90
CA ILE A 174 19.32 -33.47 -3.27
C ILE A 174 19.32 -35.01 -3.31
N ASN A 175 19.94 -35.67 -2.33
CA ASN A 175 19.95 -37.13 -2.24
C ASN A 175 18.53 -37.69 -2.06
N ALA A 176 17.71 -37.09 -1.19
CA ALA A 176 16.32 -37.51 -1.00
C ALA A 176 15.48 -37.38 -2.29
N LEU A 177 15.70 -36.33 -3.09
CA LEU A 177 15.10 -36.21 -4.43
C LEU A 177 15.52 -37.38 -5.33
N VAL A 178 16.82 -37.64 -5.45
CA VAL A 178 17.37 -38.71 -6.31
C VAL A 178 16.87 -40.09 -5.87
N THR A 179 16.87 -40.38 -4.57
CA THR A 179 16.40 -41.65 -4.01
C THR A 179 14.89 -41.83 -4.18
N GLY A 180 14.11 -40.75 -4.05
CA GLY A 180 12.65 -40.77 -4.29
C GLY A 180 12.29 -40.96 -5.77
N GLY A 181 13.17 -40.55 -6.68
CA GLY A 181 12.99 -40.67 -8.12
C GLY A 181 11.92 -39.73 -8.69
N TYR A 182 11.72 -39.80 -10.02
CA TYR A 182 10.84 -38.86 -10.74
C TYR A 182 9.36 -39.00 -10.36
N ASP A 183 8.87 -40.21 -10.06
CA ASP A 183 7.47 -40.46 -9.71
C ASP A 183 7.08 -39.71 -8.42
N LYS A 184 7.91 -39.81 -7.37
CA LYS A 184 7.65 -39.11 -6.11
C LYS A 184 7.75 -37.60 -6.28
N LEU A 185 8.76 -37.12 -7.02
CA LEU A 185 8.95 -35.70 -7.27
C LEU A 185 7.76 -35.10 -8.03
N LEU A 186 7.33 -35.72 -9.14
CA LEU A 186 6.19 -35.19 -9.91
C LEU A 186 4.88 -35.19 -9.10
N LYS A 187 4.66 -36.19 -8.25
CA LYS A 187 3.51 -36.21 -7.31
C LYS A 187 3.59 -35.08 -6.29
N TYR A 188 4.77 -34.83 -5.74
CA TYR A 188 5.03 -33.76 -4.80
C TYR A 188 4.77 -32.38 -5.44
N LEU A 189 5.34 -32.15 -6.62
CA LEU A 189 5.16 -30.93 -7.40
C LEU A 189 3.68 -30.68 -7.75
N ARG A 190 2.97 -31.72 -8.21
CA ARG A 190 1.53 -31.66 -8.50
C ARG A 190 0.69 -31.32 -7.28
N TYR A 191 1.06 -31.82 -6.11
CA TYR A 191 0.30 -31.66 -4.88
C TYR A 191 0.41 -30.22 -4.34
N TYR A 192 1.60 -29.63 -4.31
CA TYR A 192 1.80 -28.23 -3.88
C TYR A 192 1.51 -27.20 -4.99
N GLY A 193 1.46 -27.63 -6.25
CA GLY A 193 1.41 -26.73 -7.40
C GLY A 193 2.74 -26.03 -7.64
N VAL A 194 3.86 -26.68 -7.30
CA VAL A 194 5.20 -26.20 -7.66
C VAL A 194 5.49 -26.68 -9.06
N ASP A 195 5.77 -25.77 -9.98
CA ASP A 195 6.03 -26.13 -11.37
C ASP A 195 7.45 -25.81 -11.84
N CYS A 196 8.22 -25.00 -11.10
CA CYS A 196 9.63 -24.75 -11.35
C CYS A 196 10.53 -25.13 -10.15
N ILE A 197 11.68 -25.74 -10.43
CA ILE A 197 12.77 -25.89 -9.45
C ILE A 197 14.01 -25.18 -9.98
N GLY A 198 14.58 -24.28 -9.20
CA GLY A 198 15.85 -23.62 -9.50
C GLY A 198 17.04 -24.31 -8.85
N PHE A 199 18.16 -24.42 -9.54
CA PHE A 199 19.43 -24.90 -8.99
C PHE A 199 20.55 -23.90 -9.22
N ASN A 200 21.00 -23.24 -8.15
CA ASN A 200 22.23 -22.46 -8.19
C ASN A 200 23.43 -23.41 -8.13
N SER A 201 24.00 -23.76 -9.29
CA SER A 201 24.98 -24.85 -9.40
C SER A 201 26.44 -24.45 -9.11
N GLU A 202 26.67 -23.40 -8.31
CA GLU A 202 27.99 -22.84 -7.99
C GLU A 202 28.85 -23.70 -7.04
N PHE A 203 28.47 -24.96 -6.83
CA PHE A 203 29.06 -25.89 -5.88
C PHE A 203 29.63 -27.14 -6.57
N GLY A 204 30.48 -27.86 -5.84
CA GLY A 204 31.06 -29.12 -6.27
C GLY A 204 30.06 -30.27 -6.16
N TRP A 205 29.71 -30.88 -7.30
CA TRP A 205 28.86 -32.07 -7.34
C TRP A 205 29.62 -33.39 -7.15
N ILE A 206 30.93 -33.33 -6.88
CA ILE A 206 31.84 -34.50 -6.86
C ILE A 206 31.45 -35.57 -5.83
N ASN A 207 30.74 -35.19 -4.77
CA ASN A 207 30.28 -36.10 -3.71
C ASN A 207 28.82 -36.54 -3.91
N LEU A 208 28.10 -36.00 -4.91
CA LEU A 208 26.71 -36.32 -5.21
C LEU A 208 26.61 -37.18 -6.49
N ASN A 209 25.51 -37.91 -6.65
CA ASN A 209 25.30 -38.75 -7.84
C ASN A 209 24.76 -37.92 -9.02
N THR A 210 25.65 -37.21 -9.72
CA THR A 210 25.32 -36.37 -10.87
C THR A 210 24.57 -37.11 -11.97
N THR A 211 25.01 -38.32 -12.30
CA THR A 211 24.36 -39.15 -13.33
C THR A 211 22.92 -39.47 -12.96
N ALA A 212 22.68 -39.97 -11.74
CA ALA A 212 21.32 -40.30 -11.29
C ALA A 212 20.42 -39.06 -11.22
N PHE A 213 20.97 -37.91 -10.81
CA PHE A 213 20.24 -36.66 -10.81
C PHE A 213 19.81 -36.24 -12.24
N LYS A 214 20.73 -36.23 -13.22
CA LYS A 214 20.40 -35.91 -14.61
C LYS A 214 19.37 -36.88 -15.20
N GLU A 215 19.50 -38.17 -14.91
CA GLU A 215 18.54 -39.20 -15.36
C GLU A 215 17.16 -39.00 -14.72
N MET A 216 17.10 -38.66 -13.42
CA MET A 216 15.86 -38.32 -12.73
C MET A 216 15.19 -37.09 -13.38
N MET A 217 15.94 -36.01 -13.61
CA MET A 217 15.41 -34.80 -14.26
C MET A 217 14.89 -35.10 -15.67
N GLY A 218 15.64 -35.84 -16.48
CA GLY A 218 15.21 -36.25 -17.81
C GLY A 218 13.94 -37.12 -17.79
N ASN A 219 13.78 -37.97 -16.77
CA ASN A 219 12.56 -38.73 -16.57
C ASN A 219 11.39 -37.87 -16.07
N CYS A 220 11.64 -36.78 -15.34
CA CYS A 220 10.59 -35.83 -14.99
C CYS A 220 9.99 -35.22 -16.26
N TYR A 221 10.80 -34.70 -17.20
CA TYR A 221 10.28 -34.18 -18.47
C TYR A 221 9.52 -35.21 -19.30
N ALA A 222 10.04 -36.44 -19.37
CA ALA A 222 9.41 -37.49 -20.16
C ALA A 222 8.01 -37.89 -19.62
N ASN A 223 7.73 -37.61 -18.34
CA ASN A 223 6.51 -38.08 -17.68
C ASN A 223 5.61 -36.95 -17.12
N ALA A 224 6.09 -35.70 -16.97
CA ALA A 224 5.37 -34.63 -16.27
C ALA A 224 3.93 -34.41 -16.78
N ALA A 225 3.73 -34.51 -18.10
CA ALA A 225 2.41 -34.40 -18.72
C ALA A 225 1.40 -35.44 -18.20
N SER A 226 1.81 -36.69 -17.93
CA SER A 226 0.91 -37.71 -17.39
C SER A 226 0.50 -37.46 -15.94
N TYR A 227 1.25 -36.60 -15.23
CA TYR A 227 0.93 -36.15 -13.86
C TYR A 227 0.18 -34.81 -13.84
N GLY A 228 0.04 -34.14 -15.00
CA GLY A 228 -0.54 -32.80 -15.09
C GLY A 228 0.33 -31.73 -14.43
N VAL A 229 1.65 -31.84 -14.55
CA VAL A 229 2.63 -30.87 -14.04
C VAL A 229 3.29 -30.17 -15.23
N PRO A 230 3.22 -28.83 -15.34
CA PRO A 230 3.99 -28.06 -16.31
C PRO A 230 5.43 -27.90 -15.83
N PHE A 231 6.15 -29.02 -15.71
CA PHE A 231 7.46 -29.09 -15.05
C PHE A 231 8.51 -28.24 -15.76
N ASN A 232 9.17 -27.38 -14.98
CA ASN A 232 10.25 -26.50 -15.37
C ASN A 232 11.49 -26.68 -14.46
N ASN A 233 12.69 -26.53 -15.04
CA ASN A 233 13.94 -26.41 -14.29
C ASN A 233 14.77 -25.22 -14.75
N ALA A 234 15.06 -24.31 -13.81
CA ALA A 234 16.00 -23.21 -13.98
C ALA A 234 17.39 -23.63 -13.48
N TRP A 235 18.35 -23.76 -14.38
CA TRP A 235 19.69 -24.23 -14.10
C TRP A 235 20.71 -23.13 -14.31
N TYR A 236 21.45 -22.76 -13.26
CA TYR A 236 22.56 -21.82 -13.37
C TYR A 236 23.77 -22.48 -14.03
N SER A 237 24.38 -21.86 -15.04
CA SER A 237 25.50 -22.47 -15.77
C SER A 237 26.84 -22.21 -15.09
N TYR A 238 27.10 -22.90 -13.97
CA TYR A 238 28.39 -22.80 -13.29
C TYR A 238 29.04 -24.16 -13.03
N THR A 239 28.58 -25.23 -13.69
CA THR A 239 29.11 -26.58 -13.50
C THR A 239 29.41 -27.28 -14.82
N SER A 240 30.56 -27.94 -14.90
CA SER A 240 30.91 -28.84 -16.01
C SER A 240 30.02 -30.09 -16.04
N ASN A 241 30.01 -30.81 -17.16
CA ASN A 241 29.33 -32.11 -17.30
C ASN A 241 29.75 -33.10 -16.19
N GLY A 242 31.01 -33.04 -15.74
CA GLY A 242 31.57 -33.87 -14.67
C GLY A 242 31.30 -33.36 -13.24
N GLY A 243 30.58 -32.24 -13.05
CA GLY A 243 30.24 -31.74 -11.72
C GLY A 243 31.24 -30.77 -11.08
N THR A 244 32.20 -30.25 -11.86
CA THR A 244 33.21 -29.29 -11.37
C THR A 244 32.73 -27.85 -11.56
N PRO A 245 32.75 -27.00 -10.52
CA PRO A 245 32.33 -25.61 -10.64
C PRO A 245 33.32 -24.79 -11.49
N GLY A 246 32.82 -23.85 -12.29
CA GLY A 246 33.59 -22.95 -13.13
C GLY A 246 32.71 -21.96 -13.89
N ASP A 247 33.28 -20.86 -14.40
CA ASP A 247 32.54 -19.88 -15.20
C ASP A 247 32.15 -20.47 -16.56
N TYR A 248 30.84 -20.71 -16.75
CA TYR A 248 30.28 -21.10 -18.04
C TYR A 248 29.31 -20.04 -18.56
N SER A 249 29.81 -18.86 -18.89
CA SER A 249 29.05 -17.83 -19.63
C SER A 249 28.69 -18.23 -21.08
N VAL A 250 28.66 -19.52 -21.39
CA VAL A 250 28.40 -20.15 -22.69
C VAL A 250 27.89 -21.58 -22.51
N LEU A 251 26.90 -21.99 -23.31
CA LEU A 251 26.50 -23.39 -23.46
C LEU A 251 27.37 -24.05 -24.55
N ASN A 252 28.12 -25.10 -24.19
CA ASN A 252 28.99 -25.86 -25.10
C ASN A 252 29.10 -27.33 -24.66
N SER A 253 29.84 -28.16 -25.43
CA SER A 253 29.99 -29.60 -25.17
C SER A 253 30.63 -30.00 -23.83
N GLY A 254 31.14 -29.03 -23.05
CA GLY A 254 31.71 -29.26 -21.72
C GLY A 254 30.69 -29.13 -20.59
N CYS A 255 29.52 -28.52 -20.84
CA CYS A 255 28.47 -28.25 -19.84
C CYS A 255 27.04 -28.54 -20.34
N ASP A 256 26.87 -28.97 -21.59
CA ASP A 256 25.59 -29.22 -22.23
C ASP A 256 24.78 -30.39 -21.67
N GLU A 257 25.37 -31.29 -20.90
CA GLU A 257 24.62 -32.36 -20.24
C GLU A 257 23.65 -31.84 -19.18
N TRP A 258 23.82 -30.61 -18.71
CA TRP A 258 22.87 -29.93 -17.82
C TRP A 258 21.75 -29.18 -18.56
N PHE A 259 21.82 -29.18 -19.90
CA PHE A 259 20.77 -28.70 -20.80
C PHE A 259 20.03 -29.87 -21.45
N HIS A 260 20.77 -30.84 -21.98
CA HIS A 260 20.27 -32.01 -22.68
C HIS A 260 21.16 -33.24 -22.40
N TYR A 261 20.60 -34.31 -21.84
CA TYR A 261 21.33 -35.51 -21.44
C TYR A 261 20.72 -36.77 -22.06
N LYS A 262 21.53 -37.56 -22.77
CA LYS A 262 21.13 -38.85 -23.39
C LYS A 262 19.79 -38.79 -24.16
N GLY A 263 19.61 -37.76 -24.99
CA GLY A 263 18.40 -37.59 -25.80
C GLY A 263 17.19 -37.01 -25.04
N LYS A 264 17.37 -36.59 -23.78
CA LYS A 264 16.32 -36.01 -22.93
C LYS A 264 16.69 -34.59 -22.52
N LYS A 265 15.69 -33.71 -22.52
CA LYS A 265 15.76 -32.40 -21.85
C LYS A 265 15.98 -32.58 -20.36
N VAL A 266 16.81 -31.73 -19.74
CA VAL A 266 17.02 -31.71 -18.28
C VAL A 266 16.85 -30.31 -17.66
N SER A 267 16.82 -29.24 -18.46
CA SER A 267 16.46 -27.87 -18.04
C SER A 267 15.65 -27.12 -19.10
N ASP A 268 14.75 -26.21 -18.69
CA ASP A 268 13.97 -25.27 -19.54
C ASP A 268 14.64 -23.92 -19.64
N ALA A 269 15.30 -23.51 -18.56
CA ALA A 269 16.02 -22.26 -18.49
C ALA A 269 17.47 -22.52 -18.10
N TYR A 270 18.32 -22.63 -19.12
CA TYR A 270 19.76 -22.69 -18.94
C TYR A 270 20.30 -21.26 -18.82
N PHE A 271 20.48 -20.81 -17.60
CA PHE A 271 20.89 -19.45 -17.26
C PHE A 271 22.40 -19.33 -17.39
N LEU A 272 22.86 -18.61 -18.43
CA LEU A 272 24.27 -18.32 -18.66
C LEU A 272 24.83 -17.45 -17.52
N ASN A 273 26.04 -17.73 -17.06
CA ASN A 273 26.76 -16.80 -16.19
C ASN A 273 27.02 -15.46 -16.91
N TYR A 274 27.27 -14.39 -16.17
CA TYR A 274 27.12 -13.00 -16.62
C TYR A 274 28.11 -12.52 -17.70
N ASN A 275 29.26 -13.20 -17.89
CA ASN A 275 30.36 -12.73 -18.74
C ASN A 275 30.23 -13.17 -20.22
N TRP A 276 29.02 -13.10 -20.78
CA TRP A 276 28.76 -13.48 -22.17
C TRP A 276 28.98 -12.33 -23.16
N TYR A 277 29.33 -12.68 -24.39
CA TYR A 277 29.44 -11.76 -25.52
C TYR A 277 29.06 -12.49 -26.83
N ALA A 278 29.11 -11.81 -27.96
CA ALA A 278 28.54 -12.29 -29.23
C ALA A 278 28.94 -13.74 -29.61
N SER A 279 30.21 -14.14 -29.49
CA SER A 279 30.63 -15.51 -29.82
C SER A 279 30.11 -16.56 -28.84
N HIS A 280 29.95 -16.22 -27.55
CA HIS A 280 29.32 -17.10 -26.56
C HIS A 280 27.84 -17.32 -26.90
N LEU A 281 27.12 -16.26 -27.27
CA LEU A 281 25.71 -16.35 -27.66
C LEU A 281 25.56 -17.21 -28.93
N ASN A 282 26.40 -16.99 -29.94
CA ASN A 282 26.42 -17.80 -31.16
C ASN A 282 26.68 -19.29 -30.85
N THR A 283 27.69 -19.59 -30.02
CA THR A 283 28.04 -20.96 -29.64
C THR A 283 26.90 -21.62 -28.87
N SER A 284 26.25 -20.88 -27.98
CA SER A 284 25.12 -21.37 -27.19
C SER A 284 23.92 -21.69 -28.07
N GLN A 285 23.61 -20.81 -29.02
CA GLN A 285 22.54 -21.03 -30.00
C GLN A 285 22.82 -22.27 -30.85
N GLN A 286 24.01 -22.39 -31.45
CA GLN A 286 24.38 -23.56 -32.25
C GLN A 286 24.37 -24.86 -31.44
N THR A 287 24.83 -24.81 -30.18
CA THR A 287 24.82 -25.99 -29.31
C THR A 287 23.39 -26.41 -28.99
N ALA A 288 22.49 -25.48 -28.68
CA ALA A 288 21.09 -25.78 -28.42
C ALA A 288 20.40 -26.40 -29.65
N GLU A 289 20.60 -25.80 -30.82
CA GLU A 289 20.09 -26.30 -32.10
C GLU A 289 20.65 -27.69 -32.44
N SER A 290 21.91 -27.98 -32.10
CA SER A 290 22.52 -29.29 -32.35
C SER A 290 21.86 -30.44 -31.55
N HIS A 291 21.26 -30.11 -30.41
CA HIS A 291 20.46 -31.03 -29.59
C HIS A 291 18.97 -31.07 -29.98
N GLY A 292 18.56 -30.39 -31.07
CA GLY A 292 17.16 -30.27 -31.48
C GLY A 292 16.30 -29.48 -30.49
N ARG A 293 16.92 -28.62 -29.68
CA ARG A 293 16.26 -27.78 -28.67
C ARG A 293 16.15 -26.34 -29.17
N SER A 294 15.15 -25.62 -28.68
CA SER A 294 15.06 -24.18 -28.92
C SER A 294 16.24 -23.46 -28.27
N SER A 295 16.87 -22.55 -28.99
CA SER A 295 17.91 -21.67 -28.44
C SER A 295 17.33 -20.66 -27.42
N PHE A 296 16.02 -20.41 -27.43
CA PHE A 296 15.34 -19.59 -26.43
C PHE A 296 15.17 -20.29 -25.07
N ASP A 297 15.54 -21.57 -24.94
CA ASP A 297 15.69 -22.24 -23.64
C ASP A 297 17.05 -21.91 -22.98
N VAL A 298 17.92 -21.16 -23.66
CA VAL A 298 19.14 -20.57 -23.10
C VAL A 298 18.89 -19.10 -22.79
N TYR A 299 19.29 -18.66 -21.60
CA TYR A 299 19.04 -17.33 -21.08
C TYR A 299 20.36 -16.61 -20.87
N ALA A 300 20.56 -15.47 -21.52
CA ALA A 300 21.69 -14.58 -21.30
C ALA A 300 21.53 -13.95 -19.91
N GLY A 301 22.23 -14.50 -18.91
CA GLY A 301 22.10 -14.09 -17.52
C GLY A 301 22.75 -12.75 -17.25
N MET A 302 22.08 -11.90 -16.49
CA MET A 302 22.53 -10.56 -16.15
C MET A 302 22.49 -10.38 -14.63
N ASP A 303 23.56 -9.85 -14.06
CA ASP A 303 23.60 -9.41 -12.67
C ASP A 303 22.92 -8.05 -12.57
N TYR A 304 21.67 -8.05 -12.09
CA TYR A 304 20.83 -6.88 -11.95
C TYR A 304 21.22 -6.00 -10.75
N GLN A 305 22.04 -6.50 -9.83
CA GLN A 305 22.62 -5.76 -8.70
C GLN A 305 23.81 -4.88 -9.12
N GLY A 306 24.37 -5.08 -10.32
CA GLY A 306 25.23 -4.10 -10.99
C GLY A 306 26.69 -4.49 -11.20
N ARG A 307 27.06 -5.77 -11.06
CA ARG A 307 28.47 -6.20 -11.27
C ARG A 307 28.86 -6.41 -12.74
N SER A 308 27.93 -6.35 -13.69
CA SER A 308 28.20 -6.56 -15.13
C SER A 308 27.32 -5.67 -16.02
N THR A 309 27.91 -5.04 -17.04
CA THR A 309 27.12 -4.43 -18.12
C THR A 309 26.56 -5.51 -19.02
N ALA A 310 25.24 -5.57 -19.15
CA ALA A 310 24.58 -6.44 -20.11
C ALA A 310 24.91 -5.99 -21.55
N SER A 311 25.46 -6.88 -22.37
CA SER A 311 25.71 -6.61 -23.79
C SER A 311 24.42 -6.72 -24.62
N TRP A 312 23.42 -5.88 -24.32
CA TRP A 312 22.12 -5.83 -24.99
C TRP A 312 22.24 -5.74 -26.52
N ARG A 313 23.18 -4.94 -27.03
CA ARG A 313 23.45 -4.81 -28.47
C ARG A 313 23.90 -6.11 -29.10
N ALA A 314 24.67 -6.92 -28.37
CA ALA A 314 25.02 -8.26 -28.84
C ALA A 314 23.77 -9.16 -28.86
N LEU A 315 23.00 -9.17 -27.78
CA LEU A 315 21.81 -10.01 -27.63
C LEU A 315 20.73 -9.76 -28.70
N GLN A 316 20.61 -8.54 -29.21
CA GLN A 316 19.68 -8.21 -30.30
C GLN A 316 19.86 -9.11 -31.53
N ASN A 317 21.07 -9.61 -31.77
CA ASN A 317 21.44 -10.36 -32.97
C ASN A 317 21.37 -11.88 -32.80
N TYR A 318 20.92 -12.41 -31.65
CA TYR A 318 20.87 -13.85 -31.38
C TYR A 318 19.51 -14.30 -30.82
N ASN A 319 19.11 -15.53 -31.13
CA ASN A 319 17.87 -16.12 -30.64
C ASN A 319 18.06 -16.74 -29.25
N ILE A 320 18.47 -15.90 -28.29
CA ILE A 320 18.70 -16.24 -26.89
C ILE A 320 17.73 -15.42 -26.03
N SER A 321 17.27 -16.00 -24.91
CA SER A 321 16.34 -15.39 -23.96
C SER A 321 17.06 -14.51 -22.93
N VAL A 322 16.30 -13.74 -22.14
CA VAL A 322 16.83 -12.78 -21.16
C VAL A 322 16.70 -13.37 -19.76
N GLY A 323 17.78 -13.43 -18.98
CA GLY A 323 17.74 -13.89 -17.59
C GLY A 323 18.28 -12.84 -16.63
N PHE A 324 17.61 -12.64 -15.50
CA PHE A 324 18.09 -11.76 -14.42
C PHE A 324 18.33 -12.54 -13.13
N TRP A 325 19.46 -12.25 -12.50
CA TRP A 325 19.73 -12.52 -11.10
C TRP A 325 19.88 -11.18 -10.39
N GLY A 326 19.39 -11.04 -9.16
CA GLY A 326 19.38 -9.77 -8.43
C GLY A 326 20.26 -9.84 -7.18
N ALA A 327 19.68 -10.30 -6.08
CA ALA A 327 20.39 -10.54 -4.83
C ALA A 327 19.81 -11.74 -4.11
N LEU A 328 20.35 -12.05 -2.93
CA LEU A 328 19.90 -13.17 -2.11
C LEU A 328 18.66 -12.83 -1.26
N ASN A 329 18.59 -11.61 -0.71
CA ASN A 329 17.56 -11.23 0.26
C ASN A 329 16.30 -10.64 -0.39
N MET A 330 16.50 -9.60 -1.21
CA MET A 330 15.45 -8.77 -1.79
C MET A 330 15.83 -8.43 -3.24
N ASN A 331 14.85 -8.23 -4.14
CA ASN A 331 15.15 -7.83 -5.52
C ASN A 331 15.35 -6.30 -5.63
N MET A 332 16.03 -5.87 -6.70
CA MET A 332 16.50 -4.48 -6.83
C MET A 332 15.39 -3.45 -6.99
N ILE A 333 14.23 -3.86 -7.53
CA ILE A 333 13.06 -2.98 -7.66
C ILE A 333 12.46 -2.73 -6.27
N TYR A 334 12.33 -3.78 -5.46
CA TYR A 334 11.82 -3.68 -4.10
C TYR A 334 12.82 -2.98 -3.16
N GLU A 335 14.11 -3.25 -3.29
CA GLU A 335 15.18 -2.55 -2.54
C GLU A 335 15.17 -1.04 -2.80
N SER A 336 14.96 -0.64 -4.06
CA SER A 336 15.00 0.77 -4.47
C SER A 336 13.67 1.51 -4.24
N CYS A 337 12.65 0.87 -3.67
CA CYS A 337 11.32 1.47 -3.55
C CYS A 337 11.29 2.71 -2.64
N GLY A 338 12.29 2.90 -1.77
CA GLY A 338 12.45 4.12 -0.97
C GLY A 338 12.97 5.34 -1.74
N GLU A 339 13.32 5.22 -3.03
CA GLU A 339 13.99 6.28 -3.82
C GLU A 339 13.26 7.64 -3.79
N LEU A 340 11.93 7.64 -3.79
CA LEU A 340 11.13 8.88 -3.76
C LEU A 340 10.51 9.20 -2.40
N GLY A 341 10.70 8.33 -1.39
CA GLY A 341 10.20 8.52 -0.02
C GLY A 341 9.98 7.23 0.71
N SER A 342 10.13 7.28 2.04
CA SER A 342 10.14 6.07 2.84
C SER A 342 8.80 5.75 3.52
N SER A 343 7.77 6.60 3.37
CA SER A 343 6.39 6.23 3.76
C SER A 343 5.92 4.98 2.99
N PRO A 344 5.17 4.04 3.61
CA PRO A 344 4.76 2.80 2.95
C PRO A 344 4.03 3.01 1.61
N LYS A 345 3.14 4.02 1.54
CA LYS A 345 2.40 4.35 0.32
C LYS A 345 3.32 4.90 -0.77
N GLN A 346 4.30 5.74 -0.42
CA GLN A 346 5.27 6.25 -1.37
C GLN A 346 6.21 5.13 -1.86
N LYS A 347 6.63 4.22 -0.97
CA LYS A 347 7.40 3.02 -1.34
C LYS A 347 6.65 2.18 -2.38
N GLN A 348 5.37 1.90 -2.15
CA GLN A 348 4.54 1.13 -3.08
C GLN A 348 4.32 1.84 -4.43
N LYS A 349 4.10 3.17 -4.44
CA LYS A 349 4.05 3.95 -5.71
C LYS A 349 5.37 3.89 -6.48
N THR A 350 6.48 4.07 -5.78
CA THR A 350 7.82 4.06 -6.38
C THR A 350 8.17 2.68 -6.91
N TYR A 351 7.79 1.60 -6.23
CA TYR A 351 7.94 0.23 -6.72
C TYR A 351 7.23 0.02 -8.08
N GLN A 352 6.02 0.56 -8.25
CA GLN A 352 5.32 0.51 -9.54
C GLN A 352 6.06 1.32 -10.61
N LEU A 353 6.53 2.53 -10.29
CA LEU A 353 7.30 3.36 -11.23
C LEU A 353 8.61 2.70 -11.67
N ILE A 354 9.38 2.11 -10.75
CA ILE A 354 10.61 1.38 -11.09
C ILE A 354 10.27 0.17 -11.96
N SER A 355 9.21 -0.58 -11.61
CA SER A 355 8.74 -1.71 -12.43
C SER A 355 8.39 -1.27 -13.85
N GLU A 356 7.71 -0.14 -14.02
CA GLU A 356 7.37 0.41 -15.33
C GLU A 356 8.62 0.90 -16.08
N ASN A 357 9.56 1.59 -15.43
CA ASN A 357 10.82 2.00 -16.06
C ASN A 357 11.64 0.79 -16.54
N SER A 358 11.79 -0.23 -15.70
CA SER A 358 12.58 -1.44 -16.00
C SER A 358 11.96 -2.28 -17.11
N PHE A 359 10.65 -2.51 -17.07
CA PHE A 359 10.01 -3.40 -18.04
C PHE A 359 9.53 -2.66 -19.28
N THR A 360 8.95 -1.47 -19.15
CA THR A 360 8.43 -0.73 -20.30
C THR A 360 9.49 0.16 -20.94
N GLY A 361 10.42 0.69 -20.16
CA GLY A 361 11.46 1.63 -20.57
C GLY A 361 11.22 3.01 -19.95
N SER A 362 12.26 3.86 -19.94
CA SER A 362 12.25 5.14 -19.23
C SER A 362 11.30 6.21 -19.79
N SER A 363 10.61 5.92 -20.89
CA SER A 363 9.50 6.74 -21.40
C SER A 363 8.14 6.36 -20.81
N TYR A 364 8.07 5.26 -20.05
CA TYR A 364 6.84 4.67 -19.49
C TYR A 364 5.81 4.28 -20.56
N ASN A 365 6.21 4.21 -21.84
CA ASN A 365 5.35 3.88 -22.95
C ASN A 365 6.06 2.89 -23.91
N PRO A 366 5.53 1.66 -24.10
CA PRO A 366 6.23 0.62 -24.86
C PRO A 366 6.35 0.93 -26.37
N VAL A 367 5.60 1.91 -26.89
CA VAL A 367 5.70 2.37 -28.28
C VAL A 367 6.91 3.31 -28.48
N ASN A 368 7.30 4.03 -27.44
CA ASN A 368 8.31 5.08 -27.51
C ASN A 368 9.48 4.82 -26.55
N THR A 369 10.10 3.65 -26.64
CA THR A 369 11.23 3.31 -25.76
C THR A 369 12.52 4.01 -26.19
N PRO A 370 13.42 4.37 -25.25
CA PRO A 370 14.79 4.79 -25.58
C PRO A 370 15.55 3.78 -26.44
N ASP A 371 16.65 4.25 -27.06
CA ASP A 371 17.53 3.40 -27.87
C ASP A 371 18.21 2.30 -27.06
N VAL A 372 18.44 1.14 -27.68
CA VAL A 372 19.11 0.02 -27.03
C VAL A 372 20.61 0.31 -26.86
N THR A 373 21.03 0.30 -25.60
CA THR A 373 22.41 0.52 -25.13
C THR A 373 22.79 -0.56 -24.11
N ASP A 374 24.09 -0.77 -23.89
CA ASP A 374 24.63 -1.82 -23.02
C ASP A 374 24.61 -1.39 -21.52
N ILE A 375 23.43 -0.99 -21.04
CA ILE A 375 23.19 -0.51 -19.66
C ILE A 375 22.09 -1.32 -18.96
N LEU A 376 22.09 -1.33 -17.63
CA LEU A 376 21.01 -1.85 -16.79
C LEU A 376 20.57 -0.75 -15.82
N ARG A 377 19.26 -0.60 -15.60
CA ARG A 377 18.66 0.36 -14.66
C ARG A 377 17.56 -0.32 -13.84
N HIS A 378 17.45 0.08 -12.57
CA HIS A 378 16.39 -0.30 -11.62
C HIS A 378 16.01 0.89 -10.73
N THR A 379 15.84 2.06 -11.34
CA THR A 379 15.56 3.33 -10.66
C THR A 379 14.42 4.05 -11.38
N SER A 380 13.63 4.80 -10.62
CA SER A 380 12.55 5.65 -11.11
C SER A 380 13.05 6.91 -11.82
N THR A 381 14.31 7.30 -11.61
CA THR A 381 14.91 8.53 -12.18
C THR A 381 15.67 8.30 -13.47
N ALA A 382 15.88 7.04 -13.89
CA ALA A 382 16.50 6.75 -15.18
C ALA A 382 15.66 7.29 -16.35
N THR A 383 16.34 7.93 -17.30
CA THR A 383 15.73 8.49 -18.53
C THR A 383 16.21 7.79 -19.81
N ASP A 384 17.20 6.90 -19.70
CA ASP A 384 17.98 6.36 -20.82
C ASP A 384 17.79 4.86 -21.06
N PHE A 385 16.93 4.17 -20.29
CA PHE A 385 16.76 2.73 -20.38
C PHE A 385 15.67 2.31 -21.36
N HIS A 386 16.03 1.43 -22.29
CA HIS A 386 15.14 0.92 -23.35
C HIS A 386 14.04 -0.03 -22.85
N GLY A 387 14.15 -0.54 -21.62
CA GLY A 387 13.20 -1.45 -21.00
C GLY A 387 13.15 -2.86 -21.60
N PHE A 388 12.69 -3.83 -20.82
CA PHE A 388 12.60 -5.23 -21.28
C PHE A 388 11.61 -5.45 -22.42
N SER A 389 10.62 -4.58 -22.57
CA SER A 389 9.63 -4.56 -23.67
C SER A 389 10.27 -4.41 -25.05
N SER A 390 11.51 -3.92 -25.12
CA SER A 390 12.31 -3.84 -26.34
C SER A 390 12.87 -5.19 -26.79
N PHE A 391 12.81 -6.22 -25.94
CA PHE A 391 13.27 -7.58 -26.24
C PHE A 391 12.17 -8.62 -26.08
N ILE A 392 11.20 -8.38 -25.20
CA ILE A 392 10.16 -9.34 -24.83
C ILE A 392 8.79 -8.76 -25.15
N THR A 393 7.96 -9.56 -25.82
CA THR A 393 6.58 -9.19 -26.16
C THR A 393 5.66 -9.52 -25.00
N ALA A 394 4.75 -8.60 -24.63
CA ALA A 394 3.70 -8.90 -23.66
C ALA A 394 2.86 -10.12 -24.10
N ARG A 395 2.61 -11.05 -23.20
CA ARG A 395 1.75 -12.23 -23.36
C ARG A 395 0.52 -12.13 -22.46
N SER A 396 -0.44 -13.02 -22.66
CA SER A 396 -1.69 -13.02 -21.89
C SER A 396 -2.24 -14.42 -21.66
N THR A 397 -2.97 -14.58 -20.56
CA THR A 397 -3.78 -15.78 -20.25
C THR A 397 -5.28 -15.51 -20.35
N MET A 398 -5.67 -14.29 -20.75
CA MET A 398 -7.04 -13.79 -20.78
C MET A 398 -7.81 -14.35 -21.99
N THR A 399 -8.14 -15.63 -21.88
CA THR A 399 -8.89 -16.47 -22.82
C THR A 399 -9.61 -17.54 -21.99
N PRO A 400 -10.78 -18.06 -22.43
CA PRO A 400 -11.39 -19.19 -21.74
C PRO A 400 -10.50 -20.43 -21.86
N GLN A 401 -10.09 -21.00 -20.73
CA GLN A 401 -9.29 -22.24 -20.65
C GLN A 401 -9.92 -23.30 -19.77
N TYR A 402 -10.82 -22.90 -18.87
CA TYR A 402 -11.44 -23.76 -17.87
C TYR A 402 -12.97 -23.78 -17.98
N GLY A 403 -13.63 -24.53 -17.09
CA GLY A 403 -15.08 -24.70 -17.12
C GLY A 403 -15.54 -25.41 -18.40
N ASP A 404 -16.48 -24.79 -19.11
CA ASP A 404 -17.01 -25.27 -20.40
C ASP A 404 -16.20 -24.79 -21.63
N GLY A 405 -15.05 -24.13 -21.40
CA GLY A 405 -14.23 -23.56 -22.46
C GLY A 405 -14.81 -22.30 -23.09
N THR A 406 -15.77 -21.64 -22.42
CA THR A 406 -16.40 -20.40 -22.86
C THR A 406 -16.33 -19.32 -21.79
N LEU A 407 -16.71 -18.09 -22.15
CA LEU A 407 -16.79 -16.96 -21.22
C LEU A 407 -17.73 -17.23 -20.02
N ALA A 408 -18.68 -18.16 -20.13
CA ALA A 408 -19.57 -18.52 -19.02
C ALA A 408 -18.87 -19.34 -17.93
N GLY A 409 -17.94 -20.22 -18.33
CA GLY A 409 -17.14 -21.04 -17.42
C GLY A 409 -15.83 -20.40 -16.98
N ASP A 410 -15.39 -19.33 -17.65
CA ASP A 410 -14.10 -18.67 -17.39
C ASP A 410 -14.14 -17.19 -17.86
N PRO A 411 -14.80 -16.31 -17.07
CA PRO A 411 -15.00 -14.90 -17.42
C PRO A 411 -13.73 -14.06 -17.25
N PHE A 412 -13.73 -12.86 -17.84
CA PHE A 412 -12.72 -11.85 -17.56
C PHE A 412 -13.23 -10.88 -16.50
N VAL A 413 -12.53 -10.76 -15.38
CA VAL A 413 -12.82 -9.78 -14.32
C VAL A 413 -11.51 -9.21 -13.79
N THR A 414 -11.47 -7.90 -13.60
CA THR A 414 -10.42 -7.23 -12.83
C THR A 414 -11.00 -6.04 -12.08
N TYR A 415 -10.63 -5.91 -10.80
CA TYR A 415 -10.88 -4.72 -9.99
C TYR A 415 -9.61 -3.86 -9.86
N PHE A 416 -8.54 -4.23 -10.58
CA PHE A 416 -7.21 -3.64 -10.47
C PHE A 416 -6.60 -3.77 -9.06
N ASN A 417 -6.98 -4.82 -8.34
CA ASN A 417 -6.41 -5.14 -7.04
C ASN A 417 -4.97 -5.65 -7.20
N LEU A 418 -4.00 -4.98 -6.57
CA LEU A 418 -2.59 -5.35 -6.59
C LEU A 418 -2.22 -6.50 -5.65
N GLY A 419 -3.13 -6.91 -4.76
CA GLY A 419 -2.87 -7.91 -3.72
C GLY A 419 -2.43 -7.31 -2.38
N ASN A 420 -2.63 -6.00 -2.17
CA ASN A 420 -2.44 -5.31 -0.89
C ASN A 420 -3.43 -4.14 -0.74
N GLY A 421 -3.54 -3.62 0.48
CA GLY A 421 -4.28 -2.39 0.78
C GLY A 421 -4.07 -1.90 2.20
N MET A 422 -4.35 -0.61 2.43
CA MET A 422 -4.43 -0.02 3.78
C MET A 422 -5.80 -0.22 4.44
N PHE A 423 -6.75 -0.71 3.64
CA PHE A 423 -8.12 -1.05 4.00
C PHE A 423 -8.59 -2.18 3.09
N PHE A 424 -9.68 -2.84 3.46
CA PHE A 424 -10.44 -3.74 2.62
C PHE A 424 -11.82 -3.14 2.31
N LYS A 425 -12.14 -3.04 1.02
CA LYS A 425 -13.42 -2.56 0.50
C LYS A 425 -14.21 -3.64 -0.22
N GLU A 426 -15.52 -3.53 -0.14
CA GLU A 426 -16.49 -4.25 -0.93
C GLU A 426 -17.52 -3.26 -1.44
N GLU A 427 -17.79 -3.27 -2.75
CA GLU A 427 -18.70 -2.34 -3.42
C GLU A 427 -18.42 -0.86 -3.11
N GLY A 428 -17.14 -0.49 -2.98
CA GLY A 428 -16.70 0.87 -2.66
C GLY A 428 -16.75 1.22 -1.16
N VAL A 429 -17.28 0.34 -0.32
CA VAL A 429 -17.46 0.56 1.12
C VAL A 429 -16.37 -0.16 1.91
N THR A 430 -15.72 0.54 2.85
CA THR A 430 -14.71 -0.07 3.73
C THR A 430 -15.40 -1.05 4.68
N THR A 431 -15.13 -2.34 4.53
CA THR A 431 -15.63 -3.39 5.44
C THR A 431 -14.64 -3.67 6.57
N PHE A 432 -13.35 -3.47 6.32
CA PHE A 432 -12.31 -3.66 7.31
C PHE A 432 -11.19 -2.64 7.15
N ASN A 433 -10.97 -1.82 8.18
CA ASN A 433 -9.98 -0.75 8.16
C ASN A 433 -8.65 -1.22 8.76
N GLN A 434 -8.04 -2.21 8.14
CA GLN A 434 -6.70 -2.71 8.47
C GLN A 434 -5.86 -2.87 7.20
N GLU A 435 -4.55 -2.73 7.35
CA GLU A 435 -3.60 -3.10 6.31
C GLU A 435 -3.68 -4.59 6.00
N TRP A 436 -3.48 -4.97 4.74
CA TRP A 436 -3.45 -6.36 4.33
C TRP A 436 -2.57 -6.59 3.11
N TYR A 437 -2.03 -7.80 3.01
CA TYR A 437 -1.27 -8.31 1.88
C TYR A 437 -1.65 -9.76 1.62
N ASN A 438 -2.05 -10.05 0.38
CA ASN A 438 -2.24 -11.39 -0.13
C ASN A 438 -2.10 -11.36 -1.65
N LEU A 439 -0.90 -11.69 -2.15
CA LEU A 439 -0.60 -11.67 -3.59
C LEU A 439 -1.52 -12.59 -4.41
N GLY A 440 -2.09 -13.65 -3.81
CA GLY A 440 -3.06 -14.53 -4.49
C GLY A 440 -4.35 -13.81 -4.93
N MET A 441 -4.69 -12.73 -4.22
CA MET A 441 -5.84 -11.86 -4.54
C MET A 441 -5.55 -10.83 -5.63
N GLN A 442 -4.32 -10.77 -6.18
CA GLN A 442 -4.00 -9.85 -7.25
C GLN A 442 -4.78 -10.19 -8.53
N ASP A 443 -5.42 -9.20 -9.14
CA ASP A 443 -6.26 -9.40 -10.32
C ASP A 443 -5.46 -9.60 -11.62
N TYR A 444 -6.17 -9.77 -12.73
CA TYR A 444 -5.58 -9.50 -14.04
C TYR A 444 -5.20 -8.03 -14.16
N LEU A 445 -3.90 -7.77 -14.25
CA LEU A 445 -3.36 -6.43 -14.45
C LEU A 445 -3.10 -6.15 -15.95
N PRO A 446 -3.01 -4.88 -16.37
CA PRO A 446 -2.84 -4.50 -17.76
C PRO A 446 -1.64 -5.20 -18.43
N SER A 447 -1.86 -5.74 -19.63
CA SER A 447 -0.81 -6.35 -20.44
C SER A 447 0.29 -5.35 -20.81
N TRP A 448 -0.08 -4.08 -20.99
CA TRP A 448 0.80 -2.97 -21.35
C TRP A 448 0.68 -1.83 -20.34
N ARG A 449 1.81 -1.34 -19.83
CA ARG A 449 1.89 -0.23 -18.86
C ARG A 449 2.93 0.82 -19.29
N TRP A 450 2.58 1.97 -19.87
CA TRP A 450 1.24 2.32 -20.35
C TRP A 450 1.27 2.66 -21.83
N TRP A 451 0.50 1.90 -22.63
CA TRP A 451 0.38 2.13 -24.06
C TRP A 451 -0.63 3.25 -24.29
N TRP A 452 -0.12 4.49 -24.23
CA TRP A 452 -0.86 5.71 -24.52
C TRP A 452 -0.60 6.20 -25.93
N THR A 453 -1.65 6.47 -26.69
CA THR A 453 -1.55 6.93 -28.08
C THR A 453 -2.64 7.93 -28.46
N LYS A 454 -2.37 8.80 -29.45
CA LYS A 454 -3.35 9.75 -30.02
C LYS A 454 -4.30 9.10 -31.03
N THR A 455 -3.91 7.94 -31.54
CA THR A 455 -4.64 7.14 -32.51
C THR A 455 -4.82 5.72 -31.97
N PHE A 456 -5.97 5.10 -32.23
CA PHE A 456 -6.22 3.73 -31.79
C PHE A 456 -5.12 2.79 -32.32
N MET A 457 -4.51 2.01 -31.44
CA MET A 457 -3.46 1.06 -31.80
C MET A 457 -2.23 1.69 -32.48
N GLY A 458 -1.88 2.94 -32.12
CA GLY A 458 -0.66 3.60 -32.60
C GLY A 458 0.60 2.78 -32.26
N LYS A 459 1.49 2.62 -33.24
CA LYS A 459 2.71 1.77 -33.12
C LYS A 459 4.01 2.54 -33.39
N ASN A 460 3.92 3.82 -33.77
CA ASN A 460 5.08 4.66 -33.99
C ASN A 460 5.29 5.59 -32.81
N ALA A 461 6.53 5.98 -32.53
CA ALA A 461 6.85 6.95 -31.49
C ALA A 461 6.07 8.27 -31.63
N THR A 462 5.74 8.68 -32.85
CA THR A 462 4.92 9.88 -33.15
C THR A 462 3.44 9.73 -32.76
N ASP A 463 2.96 8.50 -32.58
CA ASP A 463 1.59 8.23 -32.13
C ASP A 463 1.46 8.31 -30.61
N ALA A 464 2.59 8.25 -29.87
CA ALA A 464 2.59 8.25 -28.42
C ALA A 464 1.97 9.54 -27.84
N SER A 465 1.27 9.40 -26.72
CA SER A 465 0.73 10.53 -25.95
C SER A 465 1.31 10.57 -24.54
N THR A 466 1.52 11.77 -24.04
CA THR A 466 1.88 12.10 -22.65
C THR A 466 0.83 12.99 -21.99
N ASP A 467 -0.30 13.21 -22.65
CA ASP A 467 -1.37 14.14 -22.22
C ASP A 467 -2.13 13.59 -21.00
N MET A 468 -2.12 12.27 -20.86
CA MET A 468 -2.79 11.50 -19.81
C MET A 468 -1.79 10.59 -19.10
N VAL A 469 -2.03 10.34 -17.81
CA VAL A 469 -1.26 9.44 -16.95
C VAL A 469 -2.19 8.37 -16.40
N ALA A 470 -1.69 7.15 -16.31
CA ALA A 470 -2.35 6.05 -15.62
C ALA A 470 -1.44 5.55 -14.48
N GLU A 471 -2.01 5.33 -13.30
CA GLU A 471 -1.29 4.79 -12.15
C GLU A 471 -2.22 3.92 -11.29
N PHE A 472 -1.65 2.95 -10.56
CA PHE A 472 -2.40 2.30 -9.50
C PHE A 472 -2.51 3.22 -8.28
N THR A 473 -3.64 3.19 -7.59
CA THR A 473 -3.84 3.97 -6.36
C THR A 473 -4.46 3.13 -5.25
N TRP A 474 -4.19 3.53 -4.01
CA TRP A 474 -4.78 3.03 -2.77
C TRP A 474 -5.61 4.11 -2.07
N ASP A 475 -5.98 5.18 -2.80
CA ASP A 475 -6.83 6.25 -2.27
C ASP A 475 -8.30 5.78 -2.11
N ASP A 476 -8.75 4.88 -2.99
CA ASP A 476 -10.08 4.27 -2.99
C ASP A 476 -10.01 2.92 -3.72
N ALA A 477 -11.04 2.09 -3.62
CA ALA A 477 -11.17 0.84 -4.36
C ALA A 477 -12.65 0.41 -4.44
N TRP A 478 -13.05 -0.24 -5.53
CA TRP A 478 -14.35 -0.91 -5.58
C TRP A 478 -14.34 -2.20 -4.76
N PHE A 479 -13.26 -2.99 -4.88
CA PHE A 479 -13.06 -4.23 -4.15
C PHE A 479 -11.59 -4.36 -3.72
N GLY A 480 -11.34 -4.84 -2.50
CA GLY A 480 -10.01 -5.00 -1.94
C GLY A 480 -9.40 -3.66 -1.53
N GLY A 481 -8.23 -3.30 -2.07
CA GLY A 481 -7.40 -2.22 -1.51
C GLY A 481 -6.84 -1.24 -2.52
N SER A 482 -6.98 -1.51 -3.82
CA SER A 482 -6.45 -0.67 -4.90
C SER A 482 -7.37 -0.65 -6.11
N CYS A 483 -7.23 0.41 -6.91
CA CYS A 483 -7.87 0.53 -8.22
C CYS A 483 -6.96 1.28 -9.21
N LEU A 484 -7.41 1.45 -10.46
CA LEU A 484 -6.68 2.22 -11.48
C LEU A 484 -7.11 3.69 -11.44
N GLN A 485 -6.17 4.62 -11.36
CA GLN A 485 -6.39 6.05 -11.51
C GLN A 485 -5.91 6.51 -12.88
N ILE A 486 -6.70 7.36 -13.53
CA ILE A 486 -6.35 8.02 -14.79
C ILE A 486 -6.57 9.52 -14.60
N SER A 487 -5.59 10.33 -14.99
CA SER A 487 -5.65 11.79 -14.88
C SER A 487 -4.96 12.48 -16.06
N GLY A 488 -5.32 13.74 -16.31
CA GLY A 488 -4.72 14.57 -17.36
C GLY A 488 -5.74 15.20 -18.30
N SER A 489 -5.24 16.00 -19.23
CA SER A 489 -6.05 16.79 -20.16
C SER A 489 -5.71 16.45 -21.59
N THR A 490 -6.71 16.04 -22.35
CA THR A 490 -6.53 15.67 -23.76
C THR A 490 -7.79 15.99 -24.56
N ASP A 491 -7.60 16.42 -25.80
CA ASP A 491 -8.68 16.42 -26.80
C ASP A 491 -9.08 14.97 -27.12
N LYS A 492 -8.08 14.07 -27.20
CA LYS A 492 -8.26 12.65 -27.48
C LYS A 492 -7.02 11.81 -27.16
N ALA A 493 -7.19 10.79 -26.33
CA ALA A 493 -6.17 9.78 -26.07
C ALA A 493 -6.77 8.37 -25.93
N TYR A 494 -5.97 7.37 -26.30
CA TYR A 494 -6.30 5.95 -26.18
C TYR A 494 -5.34 5.28 -25.22
N LEU A 495 -5.88 4.50 -24.28
CA LEU A 495 -5.14 3.64 -23.38
C LEU A 495 -5.41 2.17 -23.73
N GLN A 496 -4.43 1.51 -24.35
CA GLN A 496 -4.52 0.07 -24.64
C GLN A 496 -4.10 -0.73 -23.39
N LEU A 497 -5.03 -1.50 -22.81
CA LEU A 497 -4.80 -2.17 -21.51
C LEU A 497 -4.51 -3.66 -21.65
N PHE A 498 -5.43 -4.42 -22.24
CA PHE A 498 -5.42 -5.89 -22.15
C PHE A 498 -5.34 -6.54 -23.52
N LYS A 499 -4.41 -7.50 -23.66
CA LYS A 499 -4.41 -8.48 -24.76
C LYS A 499 -5.35 -9.61 -24.37
N THR A 500 -6.36 -9.88 -25.18
CA THR A 500 -7.43 -10.85 -24.88
C THR A 500 -7.69 -11.79 -26.05
N LYS A 501 -8.39 -12.89 -25.78
CA LYS A 501 -8.86 -13.84 -26.79
C LYS A 501 -10.18 -14.47 -26.36
N TYR A 502 -11.22 -13.64 -26.23
CA TYR A 502 -12.55 -14.10 -25.82
C TYR A 502 -13.50 -14.16 -27.02
N PRO A 503 -13.98 -15.35 -27.43
CA PRO A 503 -15.04 -15.47 -28.43
C PRO A 503 -16.35 -14.91 -27.88
N LEU A 504 -16.90 -13.89 -28.54
CA LEU A 504 -18.08 -13.16 -28.08
C LEU A 504 -19.35 -13.59 -28.81
N VAL A 505 -20.46 -13.56 -28.09
CA VAL A 505 -21.80 -13.85 -28.62
C VAL A 505 -22.79 -12.78 -28.15
N ASN A 506 -23.96 -12.72 -28.78
CA ASN A 506 -25.04 -11.85 -28.36
C ASN A 506 -25.36 -12.02 -26.86
N ASN A 507 -25.51 -10.88 -26.17
CA ASN A 507 -25.75 -10.72 -24.73
C ASN A 507 -24.56 -10.94 -23.80
N ASP A 508 -23.34 -11.14 -24.30
CA ASP A 508 -22.16 -10.93 -23.47
C ASP A 508 -22.13 -9.46 -23.00
N VAL A 509 -21.68 -9.23 -21.77
CA VAL A 509 -21.75 -7.91 -21.11
C VAL A 509 -20.35 -7.46 -20.74
N PHE A 510 -20.00 -6.26 -21.19
CA PHE A 510 -18.88 -5.50 -20.65
C PHE A 510 -19.39 -4.65 -19.48
N THR A 511 -18.77 -4.78 -18.31
CA THR A 511 -19.07 -3.93 -17.15
C THR A 511 -17.85 -3.07 -16.82
N ILE A 512 -18.08 -1.77 -16.66
CA ILE A 512 -17.07 -0.81 -16.23
C ILE A 512 -17.61 -0.09 -14.99
N ARG A 513 -16.86 -0.14 -13.89
CA ARG A 513 -17.13 0.68 -12.71
C ARG A 513 -16.12 1.81 -12.61
N TYR A 514 -16.63 3.03 -12.51
CA TYR A 514 -15.80 4.23 -12.52
C TYR A 514 -16.29 5.27 -11.54
N LYS A 515 -15.40 6.12 -11.06
CA LYS A 515 -15.69 7.24 -10.15
C LYS A 515 -14.92 8.48 -10.60
N VAL A 516 -15.63 9.53 -11.02
CA VAL A 516 -15.01 10.80 -11.43
C VAL A 516 -14.76 11.63 -10.19
N VAL A 517 -13.48 11.87 -9.88
CA VAL A 517 -13.00 12.51 -8.65
C VAL A 517 -12.90 14.02 -8.83
N SER A 518 -12.42 14.49 -9.97
CA SER A 518 -12.29 15.91 -10.30
C SER A 518 -12.37 16.14 -11.82
N GLY A 519 -12.64 17.38 -12.20
CA GLY A 519 -12.74 17.80 -13.59
C GLY A 519 -13.92 17.21 -14.37
N SER A 520 -13.83 17.30 -15.69
CA SER A 520 -14.83 16.80 -16.62
C SER A 520 -14.23 16.13 -17.86
N GLY A 521 -14.95 15.20 -18.47
CA GLY A 521 -14.51 14.59 -19.74
C GLY A 521 -15.42 13.46 -20.24
N THR A 522 -15.12 12.96 -21.43
CA THR A 522 -15.82 11.81 -22.04
C THR A 522 -14.96 10.56 -21.96
N ILE A 523 -15.57 9.43 -21.56
CA ILE A 523 -14.92 8.13 -21.44
C ILE A 523 -15.66 7.13 -22.31
N ALA A 524 -14.93 6.35 -23.10
CA ALA A 524 -15.47 5.25 -23.88
C ALA A 524 -14.63 3.98 -23.71
N LEU A 525 -15.31 2.83 -23.76
CA LEU A 525 -14.67 1.55 -24.00
C LEU A 525 -14.16 1.55 -25.45
N THR A 526 -12.94 1.08 -25.66
CA THR A 526 -12.37 0.89 -27.01
C THR A 526 -11.75 -0.50 -27.14
N THR A 527 -11.98 -1.16 -28.27
CA THR A 527 -11.63 -2.57 -28.49
C THR A 527 -11.41 -2.88 -29.97
N SER A 528 -10.83 -4.06 -30.26
CA SER A 528 -10.73 -4.65 -31.60
C SER A 528 -10.82 -6.17 -31.55
N THR A 529 -10.94 -6.79 -32.72
CA THR A 529 -11.11 -8.24 -32.90
C THR A 529 -9.88 -8.89 -33.53
N GLU A 530 -9.73 -10.21 -33.42
CA GLU A 530 -8.64 -10.92 -34.12
C GLU A 530 -8.76 -10.80 -35.65
N SER A 531 -9.98 -10.67 -36.18
CA SER A 531 -10.27 -10.50 -37.61
C SER A 531 -9.95 -9.11 -38.15
N ALA A 532 -9.98 -8.09 -37.29
CA ALA A 532 -9.73 -6.69 -37.64
C ALA A 532 -8.99 -5.93 -36.49
N PRO A 533 -7.74 -6.30 -36.17
CA PRO A 533 -7.05 -5.87 -34.95
C PRO A 533 -6.75 -4.36 -34.87
N THR A 534 -6.75 -3.67 -36.01
CA THR A 534 -6.49 -2.22 -36.12
C THR A 534 -7.76 -1.39 -36.31
N THR A 535 -8.94 -2.01 -36.36
CA THR A 535 -10.21 -1.30 -36.48
C THR A 535 -10.78 -1.04 -35.10
N GLU A 536 -10.95 0.24 -34.75
CA GLU A 536 -11.57 0.63 -33.50
C GLU A 536 -13.05 0.23 -33.49
N ILE A 537 -13.46 -0.46 -32.42
CA ILE A 537 -14.84 -0.65 -32.05
C ILE A 537 -14.99 -0.04 -30.66
N ALA A 538 -15.94 0.88 -30.50
CA ALA A 538 -16.09 1.63 -29.25
C ALA A 538 -17.53 1.62 -28.73
N GLY A 539 -17.66 1.75 -27.41
CA GLY A 539 -18.94 1.95 -26.74
C GLY A 539 -18.80 3.05 -25.67
N THR A 540 -19.65 4.06 -25.74
CA THR A 540 -19.62 5.17 -24.77
C THR A 540 -19.89 4.67 -23.36
N ILE A 541 -18.98 5.00 -22.43
CA ILE A 541 -19.18 4.77 -21.00
C ILE A 541 -19.99 5.93 -20.43
N VAL A 542 -19.45 7.14 -20.58
CA VAL A 542 -20.07 8.38 -20.14
C VAL A 542 -19.61 9.54 -21.03
N SER A 543 -20.50 10.48 -21.32
CA SER A 543 -20.20 11.71 -22.06
C SER A 543 -20.31 12.91 -21.13
N ASN A 544 -19.35 13.82 -21.19
CA ASN A 544 -19.28 15.01 -20.34
C ASN A 544 -19.50 14.68 -18.85
N ALA A 545 -18.81 13.65 -18.36
CA ALA A 545 -18.88 13.27 -16.96
C ALA A 545 -18.37 14.41 -16.09
N GLU A 546 -19.07 14.72 -15.01
CA GLU A 546 -18.65 15.68 -13.99
C GLU A 546 -18.32 14.95 -12.69
N ALA A 547 -17.43 15.55 -11.91
CA ALA A 547 -17.04 15.04 -10.61
C ALA A 547 -18.23 14.96 -9.64
N ASN A 548 -18.44 13.80 -9.04
CA ASN A 548 -19.46 13.60 -8.00
C ASN A 548 -19.02 12.63 -6.90
N ASP A 549 -17.77 12.16 -6.94
CA ASP A 549 -17.15 11.27 -5.94
C ASP A 549 -17.89 9.94 -5.66
N GLU A 550 -18.73 9.48 -6.60
CA GLU A 550 -19.49 8.24 -6.48
C GLU A 550 -19.07 7.17 -7.51
N TRP A 551 -19.11 5.90 -7.09
CA TRP A 551 -18.93 4.76 -7.97
C TRP A 551 -20.16 4.59 -8.87
N LYS A 552 -19.97 4.69 -10.17
CA LYS A 552 -20.97 4.46 -11.22
C LYS A 552 -20.66 3.17 -11.96
N VAL A 553 -21.71 2.53 -12.47
CA VAL A 553 -21.60 1.32 -13.30
C VAL A 553 -22.09 1.61 -14.71
N LYS A 554 -21.34 1.12 -15.70
CA LYS A 554 -21.79 1.04 -17.08
C LYS A 554 -21.74 -0.39 -17.58
N GLU A 555 -22.87 -0.85 -18.10
CA GLU A 555 -22.96 -2.08 -18.87
C GLU A 555 -23.09 -1.77 -20.37
N ILE A 556 -22.29 -2.46 -21.18
CA ILE A 556 -22.35 -2.41 -22.65
C ILE A 556 -22.54 -3.84 -23.15
N LYS A 557 -23.65 -4.10 -23.85
CA LYS A 557 -23.98 -5.44 -24.34
C LYS A 557 -23.46 -5.68 -25.75
N VAL A 558 -23.01 -6.89 -26.01
CA VAL A 558 -22.79 -7.39 -27.37
C VAL A 558 -24.15 -7.63 -28.02
N ALA A 559 -24.47 -6.86 -29.06
CA ALA A 559 -25.74 -6.99 -29.77
C ALA A 559 -25.67 -6.37 -31.17
N ASP A 560 -26.45 -6.92 -32.11
CA ASP A 560 -26.57 -6.38 -33.48
C ASP A 560 -27.29 -5.02 -33.53
N ARG A 561 -28.11 -4.72 -32.51
CA ARG A 561 -28.87 -3.47 -32.34
C ARG A 561 -28.71 -2.97 -30.90
N ASN A 562 -28.49 -1.66 -30.73
CA ASN A 562 -28.37 -1.00 -29.42
C ASN A 562 -27.26 -1.56 -28.51
N GLY A 563 -26.20 -2.12 -29.10
CA GLY A 563 -25.02 -2.65 -28.42
C GLY A 563 -23.77 -2.57 -29.30
N ILE A 564 -22.68 -3.15 -28.81
CA ILE A 564 -21.42 -3.24 -29.57
C ILE A 564 -21.46 -4.46 -30.49
N LYS A 565 -21.13 -4.26 -31.77
CA LYS A 565 -21.28 -5.29 -32.82
C LYS A 565 -20.09 -6.25 -32.83
N LEU A 566 -20.09 -7.17 -31.87
CA LEU A 566 -19.03 -8.17 -31.67
C LEU A 566 -19.54 -9.62 -31.68
N ASN A 567 -20.81 -9.84 -32.04
CA ASN A 567 -21.39 -11.18 -32.07
C ASN A 567 -20.70 -12.07 -33.11
N GLY A 568 -20.14 -13.20 -32.68
CA GLY A 568 -19.39 -14.11 -33.53
C GLY A 568 -17.93 -13.71 -33.77
N GLU A 569 -17.46 -12.62 -33.15
CA GLU A 569 -16.07 -12.17 -33.22
C GLU A 569 -15.25 -12.64 -32.01
N THR A 570 -13.93 -12.69 -32.14
CA THR A 570 -13.01 -12.93 -31.02
C THR A 570 -12.39 -11.60 -30.59
N LEU A 571 -12.62 -11.20 -29.35
CA LEU A 571 -12.02 -10.03 -28.72
C LEU A 571 -10.50 -10.16 -28.69
N ALA A 572 -9.77 -9.21 -29.27
CA ALA A 572 -8.30 -9.21 -29.30
C ALA A 572 -7.69 -8.23 -28.29
N LEU A 573 -8.37 -7.09 -28.06
CA LEU A 573 -7.87 -6.02 -27.21
C LEU A 573 -9.00 -5.36 -26.43
N LEU A 574 -8.72 -4.96 -25.18
CA LEU A 574 -9.60 -4.14 -24.37
C LEU A 574 -8.84 -2.91 -23.86
N GLY A 575 -9.44 -1.73 -23.97
CA GLY A 575 -8.85 -0.47 -23.54
C GLY A 575 -9.89 0.62 -23.30
N LEU A 576 -9.40 1.83 -23.02
CA LEU A 576 -10.23 3.02 -22.80
C LEU A 576 -9.85 4.14 -23.76
N LYS A 577 -10.82 4.99 -24.09
CA LYS A 577 -10.64 6.24 -24.84
C LYS A 577 -11.15 7.41 -24.01
N PHE A 578 -10.38 8.50 -24.01
CA PHE A 578 -10.67 9.75 -23.31
C PHE A 578 -10.74 10.88 -24.32
N GLU A 579 -11.77 11.71 -24.23
CA GLU A 579 -12.01 12.85 -25.11
C GLU A 579 -12.45 14.06 -24.28
N ASP A 580 -12.01 15.26 -24.70
CA ASP A 580 -12.38 16.54 -24.11
C ASP A 580 -12.20 16.62 -22.57
N THR A 581 -11.07 16.13 -22.05
CA THR A 581 -10.82 16.13 -20.60
C THR A 581 -10.24 17.46 -20.10
N SER A 582 -10.78 17.98 -18.99
CA SER A 582 -10.32 19.22 -18.35
C SER A 582 -8.92 19.07 -17.73
N PHE A 583 -8.28 20.20 -17.41
CA PHE A 583 -6.91 20.23 -16.85
C PHE A 583 -6.78 19.45 -15.52
N ASP A 584 -7.87 19.40 -14.74
CA ASP A 584 -7.98 18.76 -13.43
C ASP A 584 -8.71 17.41 -13.49
N PHE A 585 -8.97 16.85 -14.69
CA PHE A 585 -9.70 15.60 -14.83
C PHE A 585 -8.96 14.44 -14.15
N LYS A 586 -9.68 13.75 -13.25
CA LYS A 586 -9.23 12.54 -12.55
C LYS A 586 -10.40 11.56 -12.42
N VAL A 587 -10.18 10.32 -12.83
CA VAL A 587 -11.14 9.23 -12.71
C VAL A 587 -10.49 7.98 -12.13
N LEU A 588 -11.23 7.26 -11.30
CA LEU A 588 -10.87 5.94 -10.81
C LEU A 588 -11.66 4.87 -11.58
N ILE A 589 -11.01 3.78 -11.97
CA ILE A 589 -11.63 2.60 -12.58
C ILE A 589 -11.47 1.44 -11.60
N GLY A 590 -12.59 0.98 -11.06
CA GLY A 590 -12.66 -0.04 -10.03
C GLY A 590 -13.11 -1.40 -10.55
N GLU A 591 -13.58 -1.49 -11.79
CA GLU A 591 -13.87 -2.75 -12.47
C GLU A 591 -13.75 -2.59 -13.99
N ILE A 592 -13.15 -3.58 -14.65
CA ILE A 592 -13.47 -3.92 -16.04
C ILE A 592 -13.72 -5.43 -16.11
N SER A 593 -14.88 -5.84 -16.61
CA SER A 593 -15.22 -7.24 -16.78
C SER A 593 -15.90 -7.54 -18.12
N VAL A 594 -15.78 -8.79 -18.58
CA VAL A 594 -16.53 -9.35 -19.70
C VAL A 594 -17.12 -10.67 -19.23
N THR A 595 -18.46 -10.76 -19.20
CA THR A 595 -19.17 -11.92 -18.64
C THR A 595 -20.24 -12.45 -19.60
N ARG A 596 -20.61 -13.72 -19.42
CA ARG A 596 -21.66 -14.40 -20.19
C ARG A 596 -22.67 -15.04 -19.27
N GLY A 597 -23.93 -14.65 -19.41
CA GLY A 597 -25.04 -15.25 -18.68
C GLY A 597 -24.85 -15.06 -17.17
N THR A 598 -25.09 -16.11 -16.39
CA THR A 598 -24.89 -16.04 -14.94
C THR A 598 -24.10 -17.23 -14.45
N SER A 599 -23.07 -16.99 -13.64
CA SER A 599 -22.22 -18.05 -13.12
C SER A 599 -22.93 -18.96 -12.13
N ILE A 600 -22.41 -20.16 -11.97
CA ILE A 600 -22.87 -21.14 -10.98
C ILE A 600 -22.50 -20.62 -9.58
N THR A 601 -23.45 -20.64 -8.65
CA THR A 601 -23.17 -20.37 -7.25
C THR A 601 -22.30 -21.50 -6.68
N PRO A 602 -21.13 -21.21 -6.09
CA PRO A 602 -20.28 -22.23 -5.52
C PRO A 602 -20.95 -23.01 -4.37
N GLY A 603 -20.41 -24.18 -4.07
CA GLY A 603 -20.78 -24.90 -2.85
C GLY A 603 -20.36 -24.14 -1.59
N MET A 604 -21.08 -24.33 -0.49
CA MET A 604 -20.66 -23.80 0.81
C MET A 604 -19.38 -24.54 1.28
N PRO A 605 -18.32 -23.82 1.72
CA PRO A 605 -17.16 -24.44 2.32
C PRO A 605 -17.52 -25.20 3.61
N ALA A 606 -16.68 -26.14 4.04
CA ALA A 606 -16.77 -26.74 5.37
C ALA A 606 -15.50 -26.48 6.16
N ILE A 607 -15.68 -25.97 7.37
CA ILE A 607 -14.57 -25.62 8.25
C ILE A 607 -13.92 -26.88 8.81
N VAL A 608 -12.61 -26.97 8.65
CA VAL A 608 -11.75 -28.02 9.20
C VAL A 608 -11.22 -27.59 10.57
N SER A 609 -10.74 -26.35 10.69
CA SER A 609 -10.32 -25.77 11.96
C SER A 609 -10.56 -24.26 12.01
N SER A 610 -10.78 -23.75 13.22
CA SER A 610 -10.85 -22.32 13.52
C SER A 610 -10.24 -22.06 14.89
N LYS A 611 -9.46 -20.98 15.03
CA LYS A 611 -8.78 -20.61 16.28
C LYS A 611 -8.87 -19.11 16.51
N ALA A 612 -8.97 -18.70 17.78
CA ALA A 612 -8.62 -17.36 18.24
C ALA A 612 -7.18 -17.40 18.78
N MET A 613 -6.33 -16.51 18.30
CA MET A 613 -4.88 -16.57 18.47
C MET A 613 -4.41 -15.63 19.58
N ALA A 614 -4.57 -14.32 19.36
CA ALA A 614 -4.21 -13.25 20.27
C ALA A 614 -5.36 -12.23 20.34
N ARG A 615 -5.30 -11.33 21.32
CA ARG A 615 -6.23 -10.20 21.43
C ARG A 615 -5.52 -9.02 22.06
N ASN A 616 -5.78 -7.84 21.51
CA ASN A 616 -5.56 -6.55 22.18
C ASN A 616 -6.83 -5.69 22.05
N TYR A 617 -6.75 -4.41 22.45
CA TYR A 617 -7.90 -3.51 22.37
C TYR A 617 -8.36 -3.21 20.93
N LYS A 618 -7.51 -3.42 19.93
CA LYS A 618 -7.82 -3.19 18.51
C LYS A 618 -8.60 -4.35 17.89
N GLY A 619 -8.61 -5.54 18.52
CA GLY A 619 -9.37 -6.69 18.02
C GLY A 619 -8.80 -8.04 18.42
N VAL A 620 -9.31 -9.08 17.77
CA VAL A 620 -8.94 -10.48 18.00
C VAL A 620 -8.28 -11.07 16.76
N ASP A 621 -7.14 -11.70 16.91
CA ASP A 621 -6.49 -12.42 15.83
C ASP A 621 -7.12 -13.80 15.70
N MET A 622 -7.43 -14.22 14.48
CA MET A 622 -8.16 -15.45 14.20
C MET A 622 -7.56 -16.21 13.02
N LYS A 623 -7.66 -17.54 13.02
CA LYS A 623 -7.17 -18.40 11.94
C LYS A 623 -8.25 -19.41 11.55
N ILE A 624 -8.36 -19.72 10.26
CA ILE A 624 -9.35 -20.66 9.71
C ILE A 624 -8.72 -21.53 8.63
N VAL A 625 -9.10 -22.81 8.63
CA VAL A 625 -8.79 -23.79 7.57
C VAL A 625 -10.10 -24.48 7.18
N TYR A 626 -10.32 -24.68 5.89
CA TYR A 626 -11.56 -25.24 5.36
C TYR A 626 -11.32 -26.12 4.13
N ASP A 627 -12.37 -26.83 3.70
CA ASP A 627 -12.39 -27.70 2.53
C ASP A 627 -13.72 -27.51 1.77
N MET A 628 -13.78 -27.93 0.51
CA MET A 628 -14.99 -27.86 -0.33
C MET A 628 -15.67 -29.24 -0.38
N THR A 629 -16.63 -29.46 0.53
CA THR A 629 -17.27 -30.77 0.78
C THR A 629 -18.01 -31.41 -0.39
N ALA A 630 -18.33 -30.65 -1.44
CA ALA A 630 -18.96 -31.19 -2.65
C ALA A 630 -18.02 -32.11 -3.48
N HIS A 631 -16.74 -32.22 -3.12
CA HIS A 631 -15.77 -33.07 -3.81
C HIS A 631 -15.03 -33.99 -2.84
N ASP A 632 -15.73 -35.03 -2.36
CA ASP A 632 -15.06 -36.17 -1.73
C ASP A 632 -14.00 -36.70 -2.71
N LYS A 633 -12.72 -36.69 -2.31
CA LYS A 633 -11.57 -37.16 -3.11
C LYS A 633 -11.80 -38.58 -3.66
N ASN A 634 -12.67 -39.36 -3.01
CA ASN A 634 -13.03 -40.73 -3.40
C ASN A 634 -14.11 -40.80 -4.49
N SER A 635 -14.92 -39.74 -4.69
CA SER A 635 -16.06 -39.73 -5.60
C SER A 635 -15.71 -39.35 -7.05
N SER A 636 -14.52 -38.79 -7.30
CA SER A 636 -14.12 -38.26 -8.62
C SER A 636 -13.03 -39.06 -9.36
N GLY A 637 -12.62 -40.24 -8.85
CA GLY A 637 -11.54 -41.03 -9.45
C GLY A 637 -10.17 -40.32 -9.48
N ARG A 638 -10.00 -39.23 -8.72
CA ARG A 638 -8.77 -38.43 -8.64
C ARG A 638 -7.74 -39.15 -7.78
N GLN A 639 -6.47 -39.03 -8.16
CA GLN A 639 -5.36 -39.58 -7.39
C GLN A 639 -5.06 -38.67 -6.19
N SER A 640 -4.54 -39.21 -5.09
CA SER A 640 -4.31 -38.45 -3.85
C SER A 640 -3.27 -37.32 -3.96
N TYR A 641 -2.44 -37.32 -5.00
CA TYR A 641 -1.50 -36.22 -5.31
C TYR A 641 -2.14 -35.10 -6.13
N GLN A 642 -3.37 -35.26 -6.61
CA GLN A 642 -4.06 -34.24 -7.41
C GLN A 642 -4.88 -33.33 -6.50
N SER A 643 -4.33 -32.15 -6.21
CA SER A 643 -5.04 -31.09 -5.51
C SER A 643 -6.23 -30.57 -6.32
N ILE A 644 -7.26 -30.11 -5.62
CA ILE A 644 -8.47 -29.51 -6.21
C ILE A 644 -8.20 -28.02 -6.41
N TYR A 645 -8.50 -27.51 -7.60
CA TYR A 645 -8.39 -26.08 -7.89
C TYR A 645 -9.72 -25.37 -7.68
N ASN A 646 -9.69 -24.06 -7.45
CA ASN A 646 -10.90 -23.28 -7.20
C ASN A 646 -11.88 -23.34 -8.37
N THR A 647 -11.38 -23.38 -9.62
CA THR A 647 -12.20 -23.55 -10.82
C THR A 647 -12.93 -24.90 -10.88
N ASP A 648 -12.39 -25.95 -10.23
CA ASP A 648 -13.07 -27.26 -10.19
C ASP A 648 -14.33 -27.22 -9.32
N VAL A 649 -14.45 -26.23 -8.45
CA VAL A 649 -15.56 -26.02 -7.51
C VAL A 649 -16.35 -24.74 -7.81
N ASN A 650 -16.16 -24.17 -9.01
CA ASN A 650 -16.77 -22.95 -9.51
C ASN A 650 -16.46 -21.68 -8.70
N THR A 651 -15.34 -21.66 -7.97
CA THR A 651 -14.95 -20.57 -7.09
C THR A 651 -13.84 -19.72 -7.71
N TRP A 652 -13.92 -18.40 -7.59
CA TRP A 652 -12.82 -17.47 -7.87
C TRP A 652 -11.93 -17.30 -6.63
N TYR A 653 -12.54 -16.84 -5.54
CA TYR A 653 -11.90 -16.60 -4.25
C TYR A 653 -12.89 -16.85 -3.10
N TYR A 654 -12.39 -16.76 -1.88
CA TYR A 654 -13.13 -16.92 -0.65
C TYR A 654 -13.13 -15.63 0.15
N LYS A 655 -14.26 -15.28 0.74
CA LYS A 655 -14.40 -14.15 1.66
C LYS A 655 -14.36 -14.65 3.10
N ILE A 656 -13.61 -13.95 3.94
CA ILE A 656 -13.38 -14.34 5.34
C ILE A 656 -14.10 -13.35 6.25
N TYR A 657 -15.00 -13.87 7.07
CA TYR A 657 -15.83 -13.09 7.95
C TYR A 657 -15.51 -13.36 9.41
N THR A 658 -15.69 -12.36 10.26
CA THR A 658 -15.75 -12.56 11.71
C THR A 658 -17.06 -12.07 12.27
N GLN A 659 -17.45 -12.62 13.42
CA GLN A 659 -18.66 -12.23 14.11
C GLN A 659 -18.53 -12.44 15.61
N GLN A 660 -18.75 -11.36 16.37
CA GLN A 660 -18.95 -11.41 17.81
C GLN A 660 -20.39 -11.87 18.12
N GLU A 661 -20.58 -12.58 19.23
CA GLU A 661 -21.91 -13.05 19.66
C GLU A 661 -22.89 -11.87 19.78
N GLY A 662 -23.98 -11.92 19.01
CA GLY A 662 -24.98 -10.83 18.94
C GLY A 662 -24.61 -9.64 18.04
N GLY A 663 -23.44 -9.65 17.38
CA GLY A 663 -23.04 -8.63 16.39
C GLY A 663 -23.30 -9.07 14.94
N GLU A 664 -23.19 -8.12 14.01
CA GLU A 664 -23.27 -8.41 12.57
C GLU A 664 -21.98 -9.04 12.04
N PRO A 665 -22.04 -9.88 10.98
CA PRO A 665 -20.86 -10.35 10.27
C PRO A 665 -20.04 -9.20 9.69
N VAL A 666 -18.72 -9.26 9.81
CA VAL A 666 -17.80 -8.30 9.18
C VAL A 666 -16.91 -9.04 8.20
N LEU A 667 -16.86 -8.56 6.94
CA LEU A 667 -15.89 -9.03 5.94
C LEU A 667 -14.51 -8.43 6.24
N CYS A 668 -13.55 -9.28 6.64
CA CYS A 668 -12.21 -8.83 7.00
C CYS A 668 -11.23 -8.92 5.83
N THR A 669 -11.28 -9.98 5.03
CA THR A 669 -10.33 -10.19 3.94
C THR A 669 -10.85 -11.20 2.91
N ALA A 670 -10.10 -11.41 1.84
CA ALA A 670 -10.33 -12.44 0.85
C ALA A 670 -9.05 -13.22 0.53
N THR A 671 -9.21 -14.46 0.05
CA THR A 671 -8.07 -15.32 -0.31
C THR A 671 -8.43 -16.32 -1.41
N THR A 672 -7.43 -16.77 -2.17
CA THR A 672 -7.53 -17.92 -3.07
C THR A 672 -7.24 -19.25 -2.37
N SER A 673 -6.54 -19.21 -1.23
CA SER A 673 -6.18 -20.40 -0.45
C SER A 673 -7.38 -20.97 0.32
N TRP A 674 -7.30 -22.22 0.74
CA TRP A 674 -8.28 -22.86 1.64
C TRP A 674 -7.91 -22.70 3.12
N ALA A 675 -7.10 -21.68 3.42
CA ALA A 675 -6.83 -21.20 4.74
C ALA A 675 -6.63 -19.68 4.72
N ALA A 676 -6.91 -19.06 5.86
CA ALA A 676 -6.70 -17.64 6.08
C ALA A 676 -6.45 -17.36 7.55
N TYR A 677 -5.94 -16.17 7.83
CA TYR A 677 -6.00 -15.60 9.16
C TYR A 677 -6.38 -14.12 9.08
N VAL A 678 -6.87 -13.59 10.20
CA VAL A 678 -7.27 -12.20 10.39
C VAL A 678 -6.54 -11.67 11.59
N VAL A 679 -5.89 -10.51 11.45
CA VAL A 679 -5.28 -9.78 12.57
C VAL A 679 -6.18 -8.61 12.91
N GLY A 680 -6.48 -8.43 14.20
CA GLY A 680 -7.33 -7.34 14.68
C GLY A 680 -8.79 -7.45 14.21
N ALA A 681 -9.37 -8.65 14.18
CA ALA A 681 -10.78 -8.81 13.86
C ALA A 681 -11.65 -7.97 14.82
N PRO A 682 -12.69 -7.27 14.32
CA PRO A 682 -13.45 -6.33 15.14
C PRO A 682 -14.07 -7.02 16.36
N TYR A 683 -13.89 -6.40 17.52
CA TYR A 683 -14.41 -6.90 18.79
C TYR A 683 -14.77 -5.74 19.72
N ASP A 684 -16.06 -5.61 20.01
CA ASP A 684 -16.61 -4.63 20.94
C ASP A 684 -16.30 -5.07 22.38
N LEU A 685 -15.36 -4.36 23.00
CA LEU A 685 -14.88 -4.63 24.35
C LEU A 685 -15.97 -4.47 25.42
N GLU A 686 -16.93 -3.57 25.22
CA GLU A 686 -17.99 -3.28 26.18
C GLU A 686 -19.05 -4.38 26.19
N LYS A 687 -19.44 -4.85 24.99
CA LYS A 687 -20.39 -5.96 24.87
C LYS A 687 -19.80 -7.28 25.36
N GLY A 688 -18.50 -7.49 25.11
CA GLY A 688 -17.81 -8.73 25.45
C GLY A 688 -18.38 -9.97 24.74
N GLY A 689 -18.13 -11.16 25.28
CA GLY A 689 -18.68 -12.41 24.76
C GLY A 689 -17.74 -13.20 23.85
N LYS A 690 -18.29 -14.16 23.13
CA LYS A 690 -17.52 -15.06 22.25
C LYS A 690 -17.39 -14.51 20.83
N ILE A 691 -16.42 -15.02 20.08
CA ILE A 691 -16.19 -14.66 18.68
C ILE A 691 -16.10 -15.90 17.80
N ARG A 692 -16.50 -15.80 16.54
CA ARG A 692 -16.32 -16.84 15.52
C ARG A 692 -15.78 -16.27 14.22
N ILE A 693 -15.12 -17.12 13.45
CA ILE A 693 -14.65 -16.85 12.09
C ILE A 693 -15.43 -17.73 11.11
N GLY A 694 -15.72 -17.20 9.93
CA GLY A 694 -16.48 -17.86 8.89
C GLY A 694 -15.90 -17.60 7.50
N VAL A 695 -16.39 -18.36 6.54
CA VAL A 695 -15.94 -18.28 5.15
C VAL A 695 -17.10 -18.54 4.19
N SER A 696 -17.12 -17.80 3.08
CA SER A 696 -17.97 -18.09 1.93
C SER A 696 -17.12 -18.21 0.66
N ALA A 697 -17.71 -18.78 -0.39
CA ALA A 697 -17.07 -18.96 -1.69
C ALA A 697 -17.78 -18.12 -2.75
N VAL A 698 -17.00 -17.43 -3.57
CA VAL A 698 -17.49 -16.48 -4.59
C VAL A 698 -17.35 -17.08 -5.99
N SER A 699 -18.37 -16.93 -6.84
CA SER A 699 -18.40 -17.45 -8.22
C SER A 699 -17.30 -16.86 -9.09
N LEU A 700 -17.03 -17.53 -10.22
CA LEU A 700 -15.99 -17.15 -11.19
C LEU A 700 -16.15 -15.74 -11.76
N ASP A 701 -17.37 -15.19 -11.84
CA ASP A 701 -17.66 -13.82 -12.26
C ASP A 701 -17.72 -12.80 -11.11
N GLY A 702 -17.55 -13.23 -9.85
CA GLY A 702 -17.65 -12.35 -8.69
C GLY A 702 -19.08 -12.00 -8.23
N ASN A 703 -20.12 -12.44 -8.95
CA ASN A 703 -21.49 -11.92 -8.76
C ASN A 703 -22.39 -12.80 -7.88
N ARG A 704 -21.93 -13.99 -7.48
CA ARG A 704 -22.68 -14.88 -6.59
C ARG A 704 -21.79 -15.41 -5.50
N GLU A 705 -22.41 -15.67 -4.35
CA GLU A 705 -21.73 -16.13 -3.15
C GLU A 705 -22.53 -17.28 -2.53
N SER A 706 -21.81 -18.25 -1.96
CA SER A 706 -22.44 -19.27 -1.11
C SER A 706 -22.85 -18.69 0.24
N SER A 707 -23.70 -19.38 0.99
CA SER A 707 -23.92 -19.04 2.40
C SER A 707 -22.60 -19.08 3.19
N ILE A 708 -22.45 -18.20 4.17
CA ILE A 708 -21.29 -18.21 5.06
C ILE A 708 -21.31 -19.48 5.91
N SER A 709 -20.25 -20.29 5.81
CA SER A 709 -19.97 -21.36 6.74
C SER A 709 -19.32 -20.78 8.00
N TRP A 710 -19.91 -21.03 9.16
CA TRP A 710 -19.45 -20.48 10.44
C TRP A 710 -18.76 -21.53 11.31
N GLY A 711 -17.64 -21.13 11.91
CA GLY A 711 -17.04 -21.88 13.01
C GLY A 711 -17.87 -21.76 14.29
N SER A 712 -17.52 -22.56 15.29
CA SER A 712 -18.09 -22.44 16.63
C SER A 712 -17.69 -21.10 17.27
N TYR A 713 -18.57 -20.55 18.10
CA TYR A 713 -18.21 -19.43 18.98
C TYR A 713 -17.14 -19.86 19.99
N MET A 714 -16.01 -19.14 19.99
CA MET A 714 -14.84 -19.38 20.82
C MET A 714 -14.70 -18.28 21.88
N SER A 715 -14.18 -18.63 23.05
CA SER A 715 -13.75 -17.64 24.04
C SER A 715 -12.59 -16.83 23.48
N VAL A 716 -12.58 -15.54 23.74
CA VAL A 716 -11.47 -14.65 23.36
C VAL A 716 -10.24 -14.85 24.27
N PRO A 717 -9.01 -14.76 23.74
CA PRO A 717 -7.79 -14.77 24.54
C PRO A 717 -7.72 -13.62 25.57
N ALA A 718 -6.76 -13.72 26.49
CA ALA A 718 -6.46 -12.63 27.43
C ALA A 718 -6.02 -11.36 26.68
N ASN A 719 -6.32 -10.18 27.22
CA ASN A 719 -5.88 -8.93 26.60
C ASN A 719 -4.38 -8.80 26.70
N GLN A 720 -3.72 -8.51 25.59
CA GLN A 720 -2.38 -7.97 25.58
C GLN A 720 -2.48 -6.45 25.62
N THR A 721 -1.85 -5.85 26.63
CA THR A 721 -1.72 -4.40 26.75
C THR A 721 -0.91 -3.87 25.59
N VAL A 722 -1.40 -2.82 24.94
CA VAL A 722 -0.64 -2.04 23.96
C VAL A 722 -0.23 -0.74 24.62
N GLU A 723 1.07 -0.47 24.64
CA GLU A 723 1.63 0.77 25.14
C GLU A 723 1.41 1.92 24.14
N GLY A 724 1.35 3.16 24.63
CA GLY A 724 1.06 4.36 23.83
C GLY A 724 -0.02 5.23 24.46
N PHE A 725 0.06 6.54 24.26
CA PHE A 725 -0.92 7.50 24.76
C PHE A 725 -1.06 8.71 23.84
N SER A 726 -2.21 9.36 23.95
CA SER A 726 -2.57 10.55 23.19
C SER A 726 -2.88 11.73 24.12
N ILE A 727 -2.73 12.94 23.57
CA ILE A 727 -3.22 14.18 24.16
C ILE A 727 -4.31 14.71 23.22
N ASP A 728 -5.48 15.03 23.77
CA ASP A 728 -6.67 15.42 22.99
C ASP A 728 -6.52 16.74 22.22
N LYS A 729 -5.52 17.56 22.56
CA LYS A 729 -5.23 18.84 21.93
C LYS A 729 -3.77 18.90 21.47
N PRO A 730 -3.50 19.12 20.17
CA PRO A 730 -2.14 19.25 19.64
C PRO A 730 -1.47 20.55 20.10
N ILE A 731 -2.26 21.60 20.36
CA ILE A 731 -1.83 22.90 20.87
C ILE A 731 -2.75 23.30 22.01
N ILE A 732 -2.17 23.67 23.14
CA ILE A 732 -2.89 23.99 24.38
C ILE A 732 -2.63 25.46 24.74
N LYS A 733 -3.64 26.17 25.24
CA LYS A 733 -3.52 27.54 25.77
C LYS A 733 -3.43 27.57 27.29
N ALA A 734 -2.87 28.66 27.81
CA ALA A 734 -2.77 28.87 29.24
C ALA A 734 -4.15 28.81 29.92
N GLY A 735 -4.31 27.91 30.89
CA GLY A 735 -5.56 27.64 31.60
C GLY A 735 -6.58 26.80 30.83
N GLU A 736 -6.26 26.36 29.61
CA GLU A 736 -7.11 25.46 28.82
C GLU A 736 -7.00 24.02 29.36
N GLU A 737 -8.13 23.35 29.52
CA GLU A 737 -8.15 21.94 29.89
C GLU A 737 -7.69 21.06 28.71
N PHE A 738 -6.89 20.05 29.02
CA PHE A 738 -6.47 19.00 28.10
C PHE A 738 -6.44 17.65 28.82
N THR A 739 -6.57 16.58 28.06
CA THR A 739 -6.66 15.21 28.54
C THR A 739 -5.50 14.39 28.00
N VAL A 740 -4.79 13.70 28.91
CA VAL A 740 -3.82 12.65 28.56
C VAL A 740 -4.47 11.30 28.81
N ALA A 741 -4.40 10.38 27.86
CA ALA A 741 -4.99 9.05 27.98
C ALA A 741 -4.18 7.99 27.24
N PHE A 742 -4.02 6.79 27.82
CA PHE A 742 -3.52 5.64 27.07
C PHE A 742 -4.41 5.36 25.86
N ASP A 743 -3.79 5.01 24.73
CA ASP A 743 -4.51 4.65 23.51
C ASP A 743 -5.28 3.33 23.69
N ASP A 744 -4.74 2.42 24.52
CA ASP A 744 -5.41 1.21 24.96
C ASP A 744 -6.33 1.53 26.16
N PRO A 745 -7.67 1.54 25.99
CA PRO A 745 -8.61 1.83 27.09
C PRO A 745 -8.59 0.76 28.20
N THR A 746 -8.06 -0.43 27.91
CA THR A 746 -7.93 -1.53 28.87
C THR A 746 -6.63 -1.48 29.66
N HIS A 747 -5.67 -0.64 29.28
CA HIS A 747 -4.37 -0.45 29.95
C HIS A 747 -4.53 -0.27 31.47
N PRO A 748 -3.68 -0.85 32.35
CA PRO A 748 -3.71 -0.58 33.79
C PRO A 748 -3.44 0.90 34.13
N ALA A 749 -3.86 1.37 35.31
CA ALA A 749 -3.50 2.74 35.71
C ALA A 749 -1.99 2.88 35.91
N ALA A 750 -1.43 4.03 35.54
CA ALA A 750 -0.02 4.36 35.69
C ALA A 750 0.14 5.69 36.41
N THR A 751 1.36 5.96 36.91
CA THR A 751 1.67 7.27 37.51
C THR A 751 2.26 8.18 36.45
N TRP A 752 1.64 9.34 36.27
CA TRP A 752 2.05 10.41 35.37
C TRP A 752 2.56 11.59 36.20
N VAL A 753 3.69 12.19 35.81
CA VAL A 753 4.22 13.40 36.44
C VAL A 753 4.52 14.43 35.36
N ILE A 754 3.95 15.63 35.49
CA ILE A 754 4.24 16.75 34.59
C ILE A 754 5.32 17.61 35.24
N LYS A 755 6.38 17.93 34.50
CA LYS A 755 7.44 18.84 34.95
C LYS A 755 7.74 19.91 33.90
N ALA A 756 8.11 21.11 34.33
CA ALA A 756 8.61 22.13 33.42
C ALA A 756 9.98 21.70 32.85
N SER A 757 10.13 21.70 31.52
CA SER A 757 11.36 21.21 30.87
C SER A 757 12.60 22.06 31.18
N GLU A 758 12.40 23.33 31.53
CA GLU A 758 13.50 24.26 31.82
C GLU A 758 14.23 23.96 33.14
N ASN A 759 13.49 23.56 34.19
CA ASN A 759 14.00 23.53 35.56
C ASN A 759 13.57 22.29 36.38
N ASP A 760 12.88 21.33 35.75
CA ASP A 760 12.34 20.11 36.36
C ASP A 760 11.33 20.35 37.51
N GLU A 761 10.71 21.53 37.59
CA GLU A 761 9.67 21.83 38.57
C GLU A 761 8.40 21.00 38.31
N GLU A 762 7.96 20.23 39.30
CA GLU A 762 6.74 19.42 39.21
C GLU A 762 5.48 20.29 39.22
N LYS A 763 4.65 20.12 38.19
CA LYS A 763 3.36 20.83 38.02
C LYS A 763 2.15 19.96 38.36
N GLY A 764 2.31 18.64 38.42
CA GLY A 764 1.26 17.73 38.88
C GLY A 764 1.65 16.25 38.79
N THR A 765 1.03 15.44 39.66
CA THR A 765 1.17 13.97 39.68
C THR A 765 -0.21 13.32 39.67
N PHE A 766 -0.41 12.34 38.79
CA PHE A 766 -1.68 11.66 38.57
C PHE A 766 -1.48 10.14 38.55
N ASN A 767 -2.37 9.36 39.17
CA ASN A 767 -2.37 7.90 39.04
C ASN A 767 -3.67 7.45 38.39
N ALA A 768 -3.63 7.24 37.07
CA ALA A 768 -4.83 6.97 36.28
C ALA A 768 -4.50 6.36 34.91
N LYS A 769 -5.52 5.86 34.22
CA LYS A 769 -5.44 5.50 32.79
C LYS A 769 -5.59 6.72 31.87
N SER A 770 -6.32 7.72 32.37
CA SER A 770 -6.55 9.02 31.75
C SER A 770 -6.72 10.06 32.85
N PHE A 771 -6.21 11.27 32.62
CA PHE A 771 -6.42 12.42 33.50
C PHE A 771 -6.61 13.69 32.68
N THR A 772 -7.45 14.59 33.18
CA THR A 772 -7.67 15.93 32.63
C THR A 772 -7.10 16.96 33.59
N THR A 773 -6.37 17.94 33.06
CA THR A 773 -5.76 19.03 33.84
C THR A 773 -5.63 20.29 32.99
N SER A 774 -5.16 21.38 33.59
CA SER A 774 -4.82 22.63 32.91
C SER A 774 -3.52 23.21 33.50
N LEU A 775 -2.73 23.90 32.67
CA LEU A 775 -1.52 24.60 33.11
C LEU A 775 -1.67 26.10 32.83
N SER A 776 -1.42 26.94 33.83
CA SER A 776 -1.63 28.40 33.74
C SER A 776 -0.47 29.17 33.11
N GLU A 777 0.70 28.56 33.00
CA GLU A 777 1.91 29.20 32.50
C GLU A 777 2.19 28.73 31.05
N GLU A 778 2.56 29.65 30.18
CA GLU A 778 3.09 29.34 28.85
C GLU A 778 4.46 28.66 29.00
N GLY A 779 4.74 27.65 28.18
CA GLY A 779 6.00 26.92 28.25
C GLY A 779 5.94 25.51 27.69
N ILE A 780 7.06 24.82 27.86
CA ILE A 780 7.29 23.45 27.42
C ILE A 780 7.41 22.56 28.66
N TYR A 781 6.68 21.46 28.66
CA TYR A 781 6.59 20.55 29.81
C TYR A 781 6.88 19.11 29.38
N ASP A 782 7.69 18.43 30.18
CA ASP A 782 8.01 17.02 30.06
C ASP A 782 6.93 16.20 30.78
N LEU A 783 6.55 15.08 30.18
CA LEU A 783 5.64 14.11 30.77
C LEU A 783 6.41 12.84 31.15
N TYR A 784 6.41 12.51 32.44
CA TYR A 784 7.02 11.31 32.98
C TYR A 784 5.94 10.25 33.16
N LEU A 785 6.16 9.07 32.58
CA LEU A 785 5.32 7.89 32.78
C LEU A 785 6.07 6.87 33.65
N ILE A 786 5.51 6.55 34.81
CA ILE A 786 6.10 5.62 35.78
C ILE A 786 5.21 4.39 35.91
N GLN A 787 5.76 3.24 35.52
CA GLN A 787 5.07 1.94 35.50
C GLN A 787 6.06 0.84 35.85
N ASN A 788 5.64 -0.21 36.57
CA ASN A 788 6.45 -1.42 36.80
C ASN A 788 7.90 -1.20 37.30
N GLY A 789 8.20 -0.05 37.92
CA GLY A 789 9.56 0.33 38.34
C GLY A 789 10.44 0.96 37.26
N THR A 790 9.93 1.18 36.05
CA THR A 790 10.56 1.96 34.97
C THR A 790 9.97 3.37 34.91
N THR A 791 10.75 4.32 34.37
CA THR A 791 10.32 5.69 34.14
C THR A 791 10.68 6.07 32.72
N GLU A 792 9.66 6.34 31.91
CA GLU A 792 9.79 6.88 30.56
C GLU A 792 9.55 8.38 30.58
N VAL A 793 10.28 9.12 29.76
CA VAL A 793 10.26 10.59 29.75
C VAL A 793 9.96 11.09 28.33
N TYR A 794 8.76 11.63 28.15
CA TYR A 794 8.29 12.23 26.91
C TYR A 794 8.57 13.73 26.96
N ARG A 795 9.67 14.13 26.34
CA ARG A 795 10.21 15.50 26.45
C ARG A 795 9.38 16.48 25.66
N GLY A 796 9.06 17.61 26.28
CA GLY A 796 8.28 18.70 25.68
C GLY A 796 6.94 18.28 25.09
N LYS A 797 6.39 17.13 25.53
CA LYS A 797 5.16 16.53 25.00
C LYS A 797 3.94 17.43 25.24
N ILE A 798 3.95 18.21 26.32
CA ILE A 798 2.90 19.18 26.65
C ILE A 798 3.42 20.59 26.34
N GLN A 799 2.72 21.30 25.46
CA GLN A 799 3.13 22.59 24.94
C GLN A 799 2.03 23.64 25.16
N ILE A 800 2.29 24.57 26.08
CA ILE A 800 1.36 25.65 26.40
C ILE A 800 1.81 26.90 25.65
N SER A 801 1.02 27.29 24.66
CA SER A 801 1.35 28.32 23.68
C SER A 801 0.62 29.64 23.96
N PRO A 802 1.18 30.79 23.51
CA PRO A 802 0.53 32.08 23.65
C PRO A 802 -0.80 32.16 22.89
N ALA A 803 -1.72 33.00 23.35
CA ALA A 803 -2.99 33.25 22.66
C ALA A 803 -2.80 33.87 21.26
N ALA A 804 -1.72 34.64 21.06
CA ALA A 804 -1.46 35.37 19.81
C ALA A 804 -1.27 34.47 18.58
N VAL A 805 -0.86 33.20 18.78
CA VAL A 805 -0.67 32.25 17.67
C VAL A 805 -1.96 31.55 17.23
N GLY A 806 -3.11 31.87 17.84
CA GLY A 806 -4.38 31.20 17.57
C GLY A 806 -4.44 29.79 18.17
N ALA A 807 -5.61 29.15 18.17
CA ALA A 807 -5.86 27.86 18.81
C ALA A 807 -6.52 26.85 17.85
N MET A 808 -6.54 25.57 18.21
CA MET A 808 -7.34 24.58 17.48
C MET A 808 -8.81 24.99 17.52
N PRO A 809 -9.54 25.00 16.37
CA PRO A 809 -10.95 25.38 16.33
C PRO A 809 -11.81 24.50 17.22
N GLU A 810 -12.95 25.02 17.66
CA GLU A 810 -13.96 24.29 18.44
C GLU A 810 -15.35 24.70 17.94
N ILE A 811 -16.22 23.74 17.66
CA ILE A 811 -17.61 23.93 17.27
C ILE A 811 -18.49 23.85 18.52
N LYS A 812 -18.87 25.02 19.03
CA LYS A 812 -19.75 25.13 20.21
C LYS A 812 -21.16 24.69 19.87
N THR A 813 -21.71 25.21 18.78
CA THR A 813 -23.08 24.87 18.32
C THR A 813 -23.10 24.59 16.83
N LEU A 814 -23.99 23.69 16.43
CA LEU A 814 -24.31 23.41 15.03
C LEU A 814 -25.81 23.17 14.97
N THR A 815 -26.51 23.98 14.18
CA THR A 815 -27.98 24.05 14.10
C THR A 815 -28.44 23.96 12.65
N MET A 816 -29.66 23.49 12.45
CA MET A 816 -30.37 23.53 11.17
C MET A 816 -31.65 24.35 11.39
N ARG A 817 -31.86 25.43 10.62
CA ARG A 817 -33.00 26.36 10.80
C ARG A 817 -33.18 26.89 12.23
N GLY A 818 -32.11 26.90 13.03
CA GLY A 818 -32.13 27.33 14.43
C GLY A 818 -32.52 26.24 15.44
N ALA A 819 -32.75 25.00 15.01
CA ALA A 819 -32.97 23.84 15.86
C ALA A 819 -31.73 22.92 15.91
N ASN A 820 -31.61 22.15 16.99
CA ASN A 820 -30.55 21.14 17.19
C ASN A 820 -31.03 19.70 16.89
N ASP A 821 -32.31 19.56 16.51
CA ASP A 821 -33.01 18.29 16.39
C ASP A 821 -33.39 18.00 14.92
N LYS A 822 -33.83 16.77 14.68
CA LYS A 822 -34.31 16.27 13.38
C LYS A 822 -35.50 17.10 12.87
N GLU A 823 -35.42 17.67 11.66
CA GLU A 823 -36.58 18.30 10.98
C GLU A 823 -36.94 17.64 9.65
N TRP A 824 -38.19 17.84 9.22
CA TRP A 824 -38.75 17.38 7.93
C TRP A 824 -38.77 18.55 6.94
N ILE A 825 -38.22 18.34 5.75
CA ILE A 825 -38.02 19.39 4.74
C ILE A 825 -38.57 18.90 3.38
N GLU A 826 -39.20 19.77 2.59
CA GLU A 826 -39.68 19.37 1.26
C GLU A 826 -38.54 19.32 0.22
N VAL A 827 -38.63 18.42 -0.77
CA VAL A 827 -37.68 18.39 -1.90
C VAL A 827 -37.66 19.77 -2.57
N GLY A 828 -36.46 20.34 -2.75
CA GLY A 828 -36.28 21.65 -3.38
C GLY A 828 -36.48 22.85 -2.44
N GLU A 829 -36.66 22.64 -1.13
CA GLU A 829 -36.66 23.71 -0.14
C GLU A 829 -35.23 24.02 0.34
N GLU A 830 -34.88 25.31 0.49
CA GLU A 830 -33.56 25.72 0.95
C GLU A 830 -33.37 25.40 2.45
N VAL A 831 -32.27 24.73 2.78
CA VAL A 831 -31.91 24.37 4.16
C VAL A 831 -30.69 25.17 4.58
N THR A 832 -30.85 25.99 5.62
CA THR A 832 -29.74 26.75 6.21
C THR A 832 -29.24 26.06 7.47
N TYR A 833 -27.96 25.72 7.48
CA TYR A 833 -27.19 25.28 8.64
C TYR A 833 -26.42 26.47 9.20
N SER A 834 -26.29 26.56 10.52
CA SER A 834 -25.55 27.63 11.19
C SER A 834 -24.75 27.08 12.37
N TYR A 835 -23.57 27.64 12.60
CA TYR A 835 -22.71 27.25 13.70
C TYR A 835 -22.19 28.45 14.48
N THR A 836 -21.76 28.17 15.71
CA THR A 836 -20.87 29.05 16.47
C THR A 836 -19.61 28.31 16.89
N GLY A 837 -18.47 28.99 16.81
CA GLY A 837 -17.17 28.48 17.19
C GLY A 837 -16.49 29.31 18.27
N ARG A 838 -15.18 29.09 18.47
CA ARG A 838 -14.35 29.85 19.44
C ARG A 838 -13.70 31.07 18.77
N ALA A 839 -13.61 32.18 19.51
CA ALA A 839 -13.15 33.47 18.99
C ALA A 839 -11.62 33.60 18.87
N ASP A 840 -10.87 32.83 19.65
CA ASP A 840 -9.41 32.86 19.72
C ASP A 840 -8.74 31.75 18.87
N ALA A 841 -9.49 31.13 17.94
CA ALA A 841 -8.91 30.13 17.03
C ALA A 841 -7.94 30.75 16.01
N ASP A 842 -8.20 31.99 15.59
CA ASP A 842 -7.37 32.70 14.62
C ASP A 842 -6.20 33.43 15.28
N GLY A 843 -5.08 33.57 14.55
CA GLY A 843 -3.88 34.23 15.07
C GLY A 843 -2.74 34.35 14.06
N TYR A 844 -1.58 34.76 14.52
CA TYR A 844 -0.35 34.84 13.72
C TYR A 844 0.76 34.02 14.38
N VAL A 845 1.38 33.16 13.59
CA VAL A 845 2.45 32.25 14.00
C VAL A 845 3.63 32.40 13.04
N SER A 846 4.82 32.01 13.46
CA SER A 846 5.97 31.90 12.56
C SER A 846 5.71 30.94 11.41
N ARG A 847 6.48 31.10 10.34
CA ARG A 847 6.34 30.35 9.10
C ARG A 847 7.36 29.21 9.01
N GLY A 848 6.97 27.99 9.34
CA GLY A 848 7.84 26.81 9.24
C GLY A 848 8.15 26.42 7.80
N MET A 849 9.30 25.78 7.58
CA MET A 849 9.70 25.20 6.30
C MET A 849 9.62 23.67 6.35
N ALA A 850 8.86 23.07 5.42
CA ALA A 850 8.73 21.61 5.32
C ALA A 850 9.93 20.99 4.61
N LEU A 851 10.53 19.95 5.20
CA LEU A 851 11.66 19.23 4.62
C LEU A 851 11.24 18.10 3.68
N ARG A 852 10.23 17.29 4.05
CA ARG A 852 9.79 16.13 3.25
C ARG A 852 10.96 15.24 2.81
N GLU A 853 11.81 14.87 3.78
CA GLU A 853 13.03 14.08 3.62
C GLU A 853 14.18 14.73 2.82
N LYS A 854 14.01 15.99 2.36
CA LYS A 854 15.08 16.81 1.77
C LYS A 854 15.92 17.49 2.86
N ALA A 855 17.01 18.14 2.45
CA ALA A 855 17.92 18.84 3.36
C ALA A 855 17.82 20.35 3.22
N PHE A 856 17.55 21.07 4.31
CA PHE A 856 17.91 22.49 4.40
C PHE A 856 19.44 22.58 4.48
N GLY A 857 20.08 23.24 3.52
CA GLY A 857 21.53 23.28 3.40
C GLY A 857 22.10 24.69 3.39
N ILE A 858 23.14 24.91 4.20
CA ILE A 858 23.98 26.11 4.22
C ILE A 858 25.35 25.71 3.65
N PRO A 859 25.67 26.10 2.41
CA PRO A 859 27.01 25.89 1.84
C PRO A 859 28.10 26.46 2.75
N THR A 860 29.18 25.72 3.00
CA THR A 860 30.27 26.19 3.87
C THR A 860 31.26 27.11 3.16
N GLU A 861 31.31 27.11 1.82
CA GLU A 861 32.22 27.97 1.02
C GLU A 861 32.00 29.49 1.23
N GLN A 862 30.82 29.87 1.68
CA GLN A 862 30.44 31.24 2.02
C GLN A 862 30.70 31.56 3.51
N LEU A 863 31.14 30.57 4.28
CA LEU A 863 31.54 30.71 5.69
C LEU A 863 33.07 30.75 5.76
N ASP A 864 33.63 31.72 6.47
CA ASP A 864 35.08 31.78 6.77
C ASP A 864 35.41 30.93 7.99
N PHE A 865 35.04 29.65 7.90
CA PHE A 865 35.24 28.67 8.97
C PHE A 865 36.32 27.66 8.55
N ASP A 866 37.00 27.12 9.54
CA ASP A 866 38.00 26.05 9.45
C ASP A 866 37.71 24.98 10.52
N ASP A 867 38.60 24.01 10.65
CA ASP A 867 38.45 22.92 11.60
C ASP A 867 38.77 23.28 13.06
N GLN A 868 39.08 24.57 13.32
CA GLN A 868 39.25 25.18 14.63
C GLN A 868 38.14 26.20 14.94
N SER A 869 37.25 26.44 13.97
CA SER A 869 36.20 27.43 14.11
C SER A 869 35.14 26.95 15.08
N LYS A 870 34.90 27.79 16.09
CA LYS A 870 33.75 27.65 16.99
C LYS A 870 32.50 28.13 16.28
N PHE A 871 31.41 27.39 16.42
CA PHE A 871 30.12 27.80 15.88
C PHE A 871 28.98 27.19 16.69
N SER A 872 27.81 27.79 16.58
CA SER A 872 26.58 27.24 17.16
C SER A 872 25.48 27.23 16.11
N LEU A 873 24.80 26.10 15.96
CA LEU A 873 23.63 25.94 15.10
C LEU A 873 22.41 25.66 15.97
N SER A 874 21.40 26.51 15.93
CA SER A 874 20.16 26.34 16.70
C SER A 874 18.93 26.53 15.83
N PHE A 875 17.90 25.73 16.03
CA PHE A 875 16.65 25.81 15.29
C PHE A 875 15.52 25.09 16.03
N TRP A 876 14.29 25.42 15.66
CA TRP A 876 13.12 24.65 16.03
C TRP A 876 12.86 23.57 14.99
N PHE A 877 12.43 22.39 15.42
CA PHE A 877 11.99 21.33 14.51
C PHE A 877 10.80 20.55 15.07
N LYS A 878 10.01 19.99 14.16
CA LYS A 878 8.95 19.03 14.46
C LYS A 878 9.07 17.86 13.49
N VAL A 879 9.14 16.65 14.01
CA VAL A 879 9.07 15.43 13.17
C VAL A 879 7.60 15.15 12.90
N ASN A 880 7.21 15.04 11.63
CA ASN A 880 5.85 14.63 11.29
C ASN A 880 5.72 13.11 11.38
N GLN A 881 6.73 12.40 10.86
CA GLN A 881 6.81 10.95 10.88
C GLN A 881 8.26 10.48 10.84
N PHE A 882 8.60 9.44 11.60
CA PHE A 882 9.87 8.74 11.47
C PHE A 882 9.76 7.63 10.43
N ASN A 883 10.22 7.91 9.21
CA ASN A 883 10.16 6.94 8.11
C ASN A 883 11.41 6.05 8.02
N HIS A 884 11.97 5.64 9.16
CA HIS A 884 13.30 5.00 9.28
C HIS A 884 13.64 4.03 8.14
N GLU A 885 14.86 4.14 7.62
CA GLU A 885 15.49 3.10 6.78
C GLU A 885 16.47 2.28 7.64
N GLU A 886 17.26 1.36 7.05
CA GLU A 886 18.14 0.40 7.77
C GLU A 886 18.83 0.97 9.02
N TYR A 887 19.43 2.16 8.91
CA TYR A 887 20.17 2.85 9.97
C TYR A 887 19.40 4.01 10.62
N GLY A 888 18.11 4.16 10.37
CA GLY A 888 17.24 5.19 10.96
C GLY A 888 16.96 6.41 10.08
N THR A 889 16.71 7.55 10.70
CA THR A 889 16.36 8.83 10.04
C THR A 889 17.47 9.87 10.27
N GLN A 890 18.03 10.40 9.19
CA GLN A 890 19.06 11.44 9.19
C GLN A 890 18.53 12.78 9.72
N PHE A 891 19.24 13.39 10.67
CA PHE A 891 18.91 14.69 11.24
C PHE A 891 19.89 15.79 10.81
N VAL A 892 20.91 16.14 11.59
CA VAL A 892 21.90 17.17 11.21
C VAL A 892 23.14 16.51 10.63
N ASN A 893 23.67 17.02 9.53
CA ASN A 893 24.88 16.47 8.91
C ASN A 893 25.74 17.53 8.23
N ILE A 894 27.02 17.26 8.09
CA ILE A 894 27.97 18.10 7.36
C ILE A 894 28.70 17.21 6.36
N ARG A 895 28.35 17.31 5.07
CA ARG A 895 28.86 16.42 4.01
C ARG A 895 28.93 17.12 2.65
N SER A 896 29.49 16.45 1.65
CA SER A 896 29.72 17.00 0.30
C SER A 896 29.34 16.00 -0.78
N ALA A 897 28.64 16.46 -1.82
CA ALA A 897 28.35 15.67 -3.01
C ALA A 897 29.62 15.31 -3.81
N ALA A 898 30.65 16.15 -3.75
CA ALA A 898 31.91 15.94 -4.46
C ALA A 898 32.77 14.81 -3.86
N SER A 899 32.42 14.29 -2.69
CA SER A 899 33.12 13.18 -2.07
C SER A 899 32.68 11.84 -2.65
N ILE A 900 33.55 10.83 -2.61
CA ILE A 900 33.19 9.46 -2.99
C ILE A 900 32.62 8.70 -1.80
N TRP A 901 31.75 7.72 -2.04
CA TRP A 901 31.27 6.82 -1.00
C TRP A 901 32.46 6.17 -0.26
N PRO A 902 32.43 6.05 1.09
CA PRO A 902 31.31 6.33 1.99
C PRO A 902 31.26 7.79 2.50
N GLU A 903 32.21 8.64 2.13
CA GLU A 903 32.30 10.02 2.64
C GLU A 903 31.13 10.90 2.20
N SER A 904 30.63 10.68 0.99
CA SER A 904 29.45 11.37 0.46
C SER A 904 28.20 11.21 1.32
N ASP A 905 28.13 10.13 2.10
CA ASP A 905 26.97 9.74 2.89
C ASP A 905 27.21 9.92 4.38
N TRP A 906 28.43 9.65 4.86
CA TRP A 906 28.80 9.80 6.27
C TRP A 906 29.31 11.20 6.60
N GLY A 907 29.92 11.90 5.65
CA GLY A 907 30.41 13.27 5.86
C GLY A 907 31.51 13.41 6.91
N TYR A 908 31.61 14.63 7.44
CA TYR A 908 32.42 15.01 8.60
C TYR A 908 31.69 14.71 9.92
N PHE A 909 30.41 15.06 9.95
CA PHE A 909 29.52 14.98 11.10
C PHE A 909 28.16 14.48 10.62
N TRP A 910 27.53 13.61 11.39
CA TRP A 910 26.12 13.28 11.17
C TRP A 910 25.43 12.92 12.48
N SER A 911 24.13 13.15 12.50
CA SER A 911 23.24 12.71 13.56
C SER A 911 22.01 12.04 12.96
N LEU A 912 21.44 11.10 13.71
CA LEU A 912 20.28 10.32 13.28
C LEU A 912 19.38 9.95 14.46
N PHE A 913 18.15 9.59 14.13
CA PHE A 913 17.21 8.91 15.02
C PHE A 913 17.18 7.43 14.64
N ASP A 914 17.39 6.52 15.59
CA ASP A 914 17.27 5.08 15.34
C ASP A 914 15.81 4.59 15.37
N HIS A 915 15.58 3.27 15.23
CA HIS A 915 14.25 2.65 15.24
C HIS A 915 13.47 2.81 16.56
N GLU A 916 14.14 3.19 17.65
CA GLU A 916 13.53 3.54 18.93
C GLU A 916 13.36 5.08 19.08
N ASN A 917 13.53 5.82 17.98
CA ASN A 917 13.58 7.27 17.89
C ASN A 917 14.69 7.89 18.77
N LYS A 918 15.68 7.11 19.18
CA LYS A 918 16.79 7.61 20.00
C LYS A 918 17.77 8.35 19.13
N PHE A 919 18.22 9.49 19.65
CA PHE A 919 19.11 10.38 18.95
C PHE A 919 20.58 10.02 19.19
N SER A 920 21.33 9.88 18.10
CA SER A 920 22.77 9.68 18.14
C SER A 920 23.51 10.68 17.29
N VAL A 921 24.74 10.98 17.69
CA VAL A 921 25.64 11.89 17.00
C VAL A 921 26.96 11.19 16.75
N SER A 922 27.51 11.37 15.56
CA SER A 922 28.74 10.75 15.12
C SER A 922 29.67 11.70 14.37
N PHE A 923 30.98 11.49 14.60
CA PHE A 923 32.06 12.16 13.88
C PHE A 923 32.95 11.16 13.16
N ARG A 924 33.50 11.59 12.02
CA ARG A 924 34.42 10.78 11.24
C ARG A 924 35.88 10.98 11.69
N SER A 925 36.56 9.88 12.04
CA SER A 925 37.94 9.91 12.56
C SER A 925 39.01 9.44 11.55
N ASN A 926 38.65 8.77 10.45
CA ASN A 926 39.57 8.58 9.31
C ASN A 926 38.86 8.26 7.98
N LEU A 927 39.65 8.19 6.89
CA LEU A 927 39.17 7.99 5.52
C LEU A 927 38.94 6.52 5.11
N SER A 928 39.25 5.54 5.97
CA SER A 928 39.01 4.11 5.66
C SER A 928 37.55 3.71 5.86
N SER A 929 37.11 2.63 5.22
CA SER A 929 35.75 2.07 5.35
C SER A 929 35.41 1.54 6.75
N SER A 930 36.38 1.48 7.67
CA SER A 930 36.22 1.06 9.07
C SER A 930 36.49 2.19 10.07
N GLY A 931 36.59 3.45 9.60
CA GLY A 931 37.08 4.61 10.34
C GLY A 931 36.05 5.49 11.04
N MET A 932 35.04 4.89 11.66
CA MET A 932 34.01 5.61 12.42
C MET A 932 34.23 5.38 13.91
N LYS A 933 34.42 6.44 14.70
CA LYS A 933 34.17 6.36 16.15
C LYS A 933 34.20 7.70 16.87
N ILE A 934 33.02 8.28 17.12
CA ILE A 934 32.56 8.80 18.42
C ILE A 934 31.04 8.75 18.35
N GLU A 935 30.39 7.75 18.94
CA GLU A 935 28.94 7.72 19.07
C GLU A 935 28.61 8.30 20.45
N MET A 936 27.93 9.44 20.47
CA MET A 936 27.42 9.98 21.73
C MET A 936 26.01 9.48 21.93
N LEU A 937 25.81 8.72 23.01
CA LEU A 937 24.52 8.20 23.43
C LEU A 937 24.07 8.95 24.68
N GLU A 938 22.90 9.56 24.59
CA GLU A 938 22.05 9.79 25.74
C GLU A 938 20.68 9.18 25.41
N ASP A 939 19.99 8.62 26.40
CA ASP A 939 18.62 8.11 26.30
C ASP A 939 17.63 9.27 26.04
N ILE A 940 17.70 9.85 24.84
CA ILE A 940 16.85 10.92 24.36
C ILE A 940 16.10 10.40 23.15
N SER A 941 14.82 10.13 23.34
CA SER A 941 13.86 9.86 22.27
C SER A 941 13.06 11.12 21.94
N PHE A 942 12.55 11.17 20.71
CA PHE A 942 11.72 12.25 20.19
C PHE A 942 10.37 11.72 19.75
N ASP A 943 9.33 12.51 19.95
CA ASP A 943 7.96 12.19 19.57
C ASP A 943 7.59 12.84 18.24
N GLU A 944 6.79 12.13 17.44
CA GLU A 944 6.13 12.70 16.28
C GLU A 944 5.11 13.78 16.71
N GLY A 945 4.94 14.80 15.88
CA GLY A 945 4.01 15.90 16.09
C GLY A 945 4.44 16.94 17.14
N VAL A 946 5.55 16.73 17.85
CA VAL A 946 6.02 17.62 18.92
C VAL A 946 7.12 18.57 18.41
N TRP A 947 7.02 19.86 18.78
CA TRP A 947 8.07 20.84 18.48
C TRP A 947 9.19 20.81 19.51
N TYR A 948 10.43 20.79 19.05
CA TYR A 948 11.62 20.83 19.87
C TYR A 948 12.52 21.97 19.43
N HIS A 949 13.14 22.66 20.37
CA HIS A 949 14.27 23.52 20.08
C HIS A 949 15.56 22.74 20.31
N VAL A 950 16.46 22.72 19.34
CA VAL A 950 17.79 22.11 19.47
C VAL A 950 18.88 23.15 19.22
N ALA A 951 19.96 23.09 19.99
CA ALA A 951 21.18 23.83 19.69
C ALA A 951 22.41 22.93 19.79
N PHE A 952 23.19 22.88 18.71
CA PHE A 952 24.51 22.26 18.65
C PHE A 952 25.56 23.35 18.85
N VAL A 953 26.35 23.25 19.91
CA VAL A 953 27.39 24.22 20.28
C VAL A 953 28.74 23.55 20.12
N TYR A 954 29.49 23.97 19.09
CA TYR A 954 30.83 23.48 18.81
C TYR A 954 31.87 24.44 19.37
N GLY A 955 32.62 23.98 20.36
CA GLY A 955 33.71 24.73 20.98
C GLY A 955 35.08 24.30 20.45
N TYR A 956 36.03 25.23 20.55
CA TYR A 956 37.45 24.96 20.33
C TYR A 956 38.28 25.76 21.34
N THR A 957 38.98 25.06 22.23
CA THR A 957 39.83 25.66 23.28
C THR A 957 41.03 24.77 23.53
N ASP A 958 42.24 25.35 23.62
CA ASP A 958 43.50 24.63 23.93
C ASP A 958 43.72 23.36 23.09
N ASP A 959 43.59 23.48 21.77
CA ASP A 959 43.68 22.39 20.77
C ASP A 959 42.64 21.27 20.92
N ASN A 960 41.61 21.48 21.74
CA ASN A 960 40.55 20.51 22.01
C ASN A 960 39.19 21.01 21.50
N ARG A 961 38.46 20.13 20.81
CA ARG A 961 37.11 20.38 20.30
C ARG A 961 36.08 19.96 21.35
N THR A 962 34.97 20.69 21.46
CA THR A 962 33.83 20.28 22.28
C THR A 962 32.55 20.28 21.47
N LEU A 963 31.61 19.39 21.82
CA LEU A 963 30.24 19.46 21.36
C LEU A 963 29.31 19.45 22.56
N GLU A 964 28.47 20.47 22.66
CA GLU A 964 27.35 20.51 23.59
C GLU A 964 26.04 20.52 22.81
N ILE A 965 25.03 19.80 23.32
CA ILE A 965 23.71 19.72 22.72
C ILE A 965 22.68 20.15 23.76
N TYR A 966 21.96 21.21 23.43
CA TYR A 966 20.86 21.72 24.25
C TYR A 966 19.54 21.36 23.59
N LEU A 967 18.59 20.88 24.40
CA LEU A 967 17.21 20.67 23.97
C LEU A 967 16.30 21.51 24.85
N ASN A 968 15.38 22.25 24.23
CA ASN A 968 14.42 23.12 24.91
C ASN A 968 15.10 24.05 25.96
N GLY A 969 16.31 24.51 25.66
CA GLY A 969 17.09 25.43 26.51
C GLY A 969 17.93 24.75 27.61
N LYS A 970 17.83 23.43 27.79
CA LYS A 970 18.57 22.66 28.80
C LYS A 970 19.73 21.90 28.17
N LEU A 971 20.91 21.96 28.81
CA LEU A 971 22.06 21.15 28.40
C LEU A 971 21.72 19.67 28.62
N HIS A 972 21.80 18.89 27.55
CA HIS A 972 21.65 17.45 27.61
C HIS A 972 23.01 16.78 27.53
N CYS A 973 23.72 16.98 26.41
CA CYS A 973 24.99 16.31 26.15
C CYS A 973 26.17 17.29 26.12
N SER A 974 27.32 16.87 26.67
CA SER A 974 28.59 17.59 26.56
C SER A 974 29.76 16.61 26.42
N CYS A 975 30.61 16.80 25.40
CA CYS A 975 31.73 15.91 25.12
C CYS A 975 32.98 16.66 24.64
N GLN A 976 34.13 16.08 24.97
CA GLN A 976 35.46 16.50 24.52
C GLN A 976 35.90 15.60 23.35
N LEU A 977 36.27 16.22 22.23
CA LEU A 977 36.48 15.56 20.94
C LEU A 977 37.97 15.50 20.51
N GLY A 978 38.87 16.20 21.22
CA GLY A 978 40.27 16.40 20.81
C GLY A 978 41.16 15.16 20.76
N ASP A 979 40.81 14.07 21.45
CA ASP A 979 41.64 12.85 21.52
C ASP A 979 41.41 11.87 20.36
N TYR A 980 40.44 12.13 19.47
CA TYR A 980 39.89 11.12 18.55
C TYR A 980 40.34 11.23 17.08
N GLY A 981 41.22 12.17 16.74
CA GLY A 981 41.77 12.29 15.38
C GLY A 981 40.73 12.63 14.30
N ILE A 982 39.74 13.46 14.63
CA ILE A 982 38.65 13.86 13.74
C ILE A 982 39.20 14.58 12.50
N ILE A 983 38.75 14.17 11.31
CA ILE A 983 39.20 14.76 10.03
C ILE A 983 38.79 16.24 9.92
N SER A 984 39.53 17.06 9.18
CA SER A 984 39.14 18.47 8.97
C SER A 984 37.97 18.60 7.99
N TRP A 985 37.17 19.67 8.15
CA TRP A 985 36.07 19.99 7.24
C TRP A 985 36.59 20.54 5.89
N LYS A 986 35.77 20.53 4.84
CA LYS A 986 36.11 21.01 3.49
C LYS A 986 35.21 22.19 3.10
N SER A 987 35.71 23.09 2.25
CA SER A 987 34.90 24.18 1.67
C SER A 987 33.75 23.68 0.79
N SER A 988 33.86 22.45 0.26
CA SER A 988 32.80 21.81 -0.52
C SER A 988 31.70 21.17 0.34
N ASN A 989 31.79 21.26 1.68
CA ASN A 989 30.76 20.75 2.56
C ASN A 989 29.52 21.68 2.61
N ILE A 990 28.41 21.11 3.06
CA ILE A 990 27.17 21.83 3.34
C ILE A 990 26.73 21.42 4.74
N ILE A 991 26.40 22.39 5.60
CA ILE A 991 25.72 22.14 6.86
C ILE A 991 24.25 21.88 6.53
N MET A 992 23.77 20.68 6.84
CA MET A 992 22.45 20.20 6.44
C MET A 992 21.59 19.85 7.65
N ILE A 993 20.30 20.19 7.58
CA ILE A 993 19.24 19.68 8.44
C ILE A 993 18.30 18.84 7.56
N GLY A 994 18.21 17.55 7.83
CA GLY A 994 17.54 16.53 7.02
C GLY A 994 18.43 15.94 5.90
N GLY A 995 17.76 15.39 4.89
CA GLY A 995 18.37 14.80 3.70
C GLY A 995 18.69 13.30 3.82
N ARG A 996 18.22 12.51 2.86
CA ARG A 996 18.51 11.07 2.78
C ARG A 996 20.00 10.75 2.64
N ALA A 997 20.42 9.59 3.14
CA ALA A 997 21.75 9.02 2.94
C ALA A 997 21.63 7.50 2.80
N PHE A 998 22.71 6.83 2.39
CA PHE A 998 22.72 5.36 2.30
C PHE A 998 22.19 4.70 3.59
N GLY A 999 21.11 3.91 3.44
CA GLY A 999 20.42 3.23 4.53
C GLY A 999 19.74 4.15 5.55
N ARG A 1000 19.57 5.45 5.28
CA ARG A 1000 18.94 6.42 6.19
C ARG A 1000 17.88 7.26 5.50
N ALA A 1001 16.68 7.28 6.08
CA ALA A 1001 15.60 8.17 5.66
C ALA A 1001 16.03 9.63 5.87
N GLY A 1002 15.50 10.55 5.09
CA GLY A 1002 15.61 11.98 5.42
C GLY A 1002 14.55 12.35 6.45
N LEU A 1003 14.70 13.51 7.11
CA LEU A 1003 13.69 13.99 8.05
C LEU A 1003 12.39 14.37 7.34
N ASP A 1004 11.30 13.62 7.55
CA ASP A 1004 9.95 14.11 7.26
C ASP A 1004 9.48 14.98 8.44
N GLY A 1005 9.75 16.27 8.32
CA GLY A 1005 9.47 17.21 9.37
C GLY A 1005 9.46 18.66 8.89
N VAL A 1006 9.30 19.54 9.86
CA VAL A 1006 9.25 20.99 9.71
C VAL A 1006 10.40 21.57 10.52
N ILE A 1007 11.08 22.56 9.97
CA ILE A 1007 12.04 23.38 10.73
C ILE A 1007 11.62 24.83 10.73
N ASP A 1008 12.05 25.56 11.75
CA ASP A 1008 11.76 26.98 11.89
C ASP A 1008 12.93 27.70 12.59
N GLU A 1009 13.04 29.01 12.38
CA GLU A 1009 13.95 29.89 13.14
C GLU A 1009 15.41 29.39 13.15
N VAL A 1010 15.97 29.09 11.97
CA VAL A 1010 17.32 28.53 11.86
C VAL A 1010 18.37 29.61 12.07
N ARG A 1011 19.29 29.40 13.01
CA ARG A 1011 20.31 30.37 13.42
C ARG A 1011 21.70 29.77 13.42
N LEU A 1012 22.65 30.54 12.89
CA LEU A 1012 24.05 30.20 12.83
C LEU A 1012 24.89 31.31 13.45
N TYR A 1013 25.72 30.93 14.43
CA TYR A 1013 26.64 31.81 15.13
C TYR A 1013 28.09 31.37 14.86
N ASN A 1014 29.02 32.30 14.73
CA ASN A 1014 30.48 32.01 14.71
C ASN A 1014 31.09 31.98 16.13
N LYS A 1015 30.27 31.58 17.11
CA LYS A 1015 30.58 31.56 18.53
C LYS A 1015 30.04 30.29 19.16
N ALA A 1016 30.74 29.76 20.16
CA ALA A 1016 30.17 28.78 21.10
C ALA A 1016 29.32 29.53 22.14
N LEU A 1017 28.00 29.37 22.07
CA LEU A 1017 27.05 30.10 22.93
C LEU A 1017 27.07 29.56 24.37
N THR A 1018 26.82 30.44 25.35
CA THR A 1018 26.61 30.01 26.75
C THR A 1018 25.18 29.49 26.97
N ALA A 1019 24.96 28.76 28.06
CA ALA A 1019 23.62 28.27 28.43
C ALA A 1019 22.56 29.38 28.52
N GLU A 1020 22.90 30.57 29.03
CA GLU A 1020 22.00 31.73 29.05
C GLU A 1020 21.69 32.26 27.65
N GLU A 1021 22.69 32.28 26.76
CA GLU A 1021 22.50 32.72 25.37
C GLU A 1021 21.58 31.75 24.60
N ILE A 1022 21.68 30.44 24.86
CA ILE A 1022 20.79 29.44 24.25
C ILE A 1022 19.31 29.71 24.57
N LYS A 1023 18.97 30.14 25.78
CA LYS A 1023 17.57 30.46 26.11
C LYS A 1023 17.00 31.57 25.21
N SER A 1024 17.83 32.54 24.82
CA SER A 1024 17.42 33.60 23.91
C SER A 1024 17.16 33.11 22.48
N THR A 1025 17.83 32.03 22.05
CA THR A 1025 17.61 31.43 20.72
C THR A 1025 16.25 30.75 20.59
N MET A 1026 15.54 30.48 21.69
CA MET A 1026 14.18 29.94 21.61
C MET A 1026 13.13 30.98 21.22
N GLN A 1027 13.47 32.26 21.26
CA GLN A 1027 12.57 33.39 21.00
C GLN A 1027 12.81 33.98 19.61
N HIS A 1028 11.79 34.61 19.02
CA HIS A 1028 11.96 35.34 17.76
C HIS A 1028 12.90 36.54 17.93
N HIS A 1029 13.77 36.76 16.94
CA HIS A 1029 14.70 37.89 16.99
C HIS A 1029 14.14 39.09 16.23
N LEU A 1030 13.96 40.22 16.92
CA LEU A 1030 13.51 41.45 16.28
C LEU A 1030 14.64 42.05 15.41
N LEU A 1031 14.39 42.22 14.12
CA LEU A 1031 15.33 42.78 13.15
C LEU A 1031 15.42 44.32 13.24
N PRO A 1032 16.58 44.94 12.94
CA PRO A 1032 17.82 44.34 12.38
C PRO A 1032 18.78 43.77 13.43
N VAL A 1033 19.50 42.70 13.06
CA VAL A 1033 20.56 42.10 13.89
C VAL A 1033 21.82 42.97 13.85
N THR A 1034 22.36 43.33 15.02
CA THR A 1034 23.63 44.09 15.14
C THR A 1034 24.78 43.28 15.76
N ASP A 1035 24.56 42.01 16.11
CA ASP A 1035 25.61 41.14 16.67
C ASP A 1035 26.43 40.51 15.54
N GLU A 1036 27.70 40.91 15.43
CA GLU A 1036 28.66 40.35 14.47
C GLU A 1036 28.89 38.84 14.68
N ASN A 1037 28.56 38.30 15.86
CA ASN A 1037 28.66 36.86 16.10
C ASN A 1037 27.44 36.07 15.60
N PHE A 1038 26.30 36.75 15.36
CA PHE A 1038 25.06 36.16 14.87
C PHE A 1038 25.00 36.30 13.34
N ILE A 1039 25.74 35.45 12.64
CA ILE A 1039 26.02 35.64 11.22
C ILE A 1039 24.88 35.22 10.29
N GLY A 1040 24.14 34.16 10.61
CA GLY A 1040 23.09 33.60 9.76
C GLY A 1040 21.77 33.46 10.49
N TYR A 1041 20.69 33.96 9.91
CA TYR A 1041 19.33 33.79 10.44
C TYR A 1041 18.34 33.55 9.31
N TRP A 1042 17.57 32.48 9.39
CA TRP A 1042 16.47 32.18 8.48
C TRP A 1042 15.23 31.95 9.33
N ASP A 1043 14.47 33.04 9.53
CA ASP A 1043 13.15 33.07 10.17
C ASP A 1043 12.03 32.57 9.24
N PHE A 1044 12.37 32.36 7.97
CA PHE A 1044 11.48 31.97 6.88
C PHE A 1044 10.31 32.92 6.65
N GLU A 1045 10.29 34.13 7.20
CA GLU A 1045 9.23 35.12 6.98
C GLU A 1045 9.35 35.81 5.60
N THR A 1046 10.43 35.55 4.86
CA THR A 1046 10.62 36.02 3.49
C THR A 1046 10.62 34.88 2.48
N ASP A 1047 10.01 35.11 1.31
CA ASP A 1047 9.98 34.11 0.24
C ASP A 1047 11.36 33.90 -0.37
N SER A 1048 11.59 32.69 -0.91
CA SER A 1048 12.81 32.40 -1.66
C SER A 1048 12.86 33.19 -2.98
N ASN A 1049 14.07 33.47 -3.46
CA ASN A 1049 14.25 34.10 -4.78
C ASN A 1049 13.95 33.12 -5.93
N SER A 1050 14.08 33.58 -7.19
CA SER A 1050 13.84 32.77 -8.40
C SER A 1050 14.77 31.57 -8.58
N GLU A 1051 15.85 31.48 -7.81
CA GLU A 1051 16.80 30.37 -7.80
C GLU A 1051 16.59 29.46 -6.57
N ASN A 1052 15.43 29.55 -5.91
CA ASN A 1052 15.08 28.83 -4.67
C ASN A 1052 16.09 29.06 -3.52
N CYS A 1053 16.72 30.23 -3.47
CA CYS A 1053 17.62 30.60 -2.38
C CYS A 1053 16.88 31.40 -1.30
N LEU A 1054 17.16 31.05 -0.05
CA LEU A 1054 16.73 31.77 1.15
C LEU A 1054 17.88 32.67 1.61
N ILE A 1055 17.63 33.98 1.65
CA ILE A 1055 18.62 34.96 2.08
C ILE A 1055 18.57 35.10 3.59
N SER A 1056 19.73 35.12 4.23
CA SER A 1056 19.84 35.35 5.67
C SER A 1056 19.33 36.74 6.05
N THR A 1057 18.54 36.82 7.12
CA THR A 1057 18.15 38.06 7.82
C THR A 1057 19.07 38.38 9.01
N GLY A 1058 20.14 37.59 9.20
CA GLY A 1058 21.12 37.74 10.28
C GLY A 1058 22.12 38.88 10.04
N GLY A 1059 23.18 38.91 10.85
CA GLY A 1059 24.24 39.92 10.75
C GLY A 1059 24.98 39.93 9.40
N ASN A 1060 24.99 38.78 8.69
CA ASN A 1060 25.45 38.70 7.31
C ASN A 1060 24.29 38.33 6.36
N THR A 1061 23.77 39.33 5.67
CA THR A 1061 22.67 39.19 4.69
C THR A 1061 23.13 38.72 3.31
N SER A 1062 24.42 38.41 3.11
CA SER A 1062 24.89 37.78 1.86
C SER A 1062 24.83 36.25 1.91
N LEU A 1063 24.61 35.66 3.10
CA LEU A 1063 24.52 34.21 3.24
C LEU A 1063 23.23 33.68 2.62
N ILE A 1064 23.37 32.58 1.89
CA ILE A 1064 22.26 31.87 1.25
C ILE A 1064 22.10 30.46 1.82
N ALA A 1065 20.86 30.01 1.94
CA ALA A 1065 20.53 28.60 2.18
C ALA A 1065 19.59 28.09 1.08
N LYS A 1066 19.56 26.78 0.86
CA LYS A 1066 18.68 26.13 -0.13
C LYS A 1066 18.09 24.86 0.44
N LEU A 1067 17.00 24.39 -0.16
CA LEU A 1067 16.52 23.02 0.02
C LEU A 1067 17.18 22.13 -1.02
N TYR A 1068 17.83 21.05 -0.60
CA TYR A 1068 18.54 20.09 -1.44
C TYR A 1068 17.89 18.72 -1.41
N ASP A 1069 17.80 18.06 -2.56
CA ASP A 1069 17.62 16.61 -2.65
C ASP A 1069 19.00 15.95 -2.80
N PRO A 1070 19.51 15.24 -1.76
CA PRO A 1070 20.84 14.66 -1.78
C PRO A 1070 20.93 13.27 -2.44
N SER A 1071 19.80 12.74 -2.93
CA SER A 1071 19.68 11.33 -3.34
C SER A 1071 19.84 11.08 -4.84
N VAL A 1072 20.18 12.11 -5.62
CA VAL A 1072 20.23 12.01 -7.08
C VAL A 1072 21.51 11.30 -7.53
N PRO A 1073 21.41 10.08 -8.11
CA PRO A 1073 22.59 9.36 -8.60
C PRO A 1073 22.97 9.91 -9.98
N SER A 1074 24.15 10.51 -10.10
CA SER A 1074 24.76 10.72 -11.42
C SER A 1074 25.63 9.50 -11.78
N SER A 1075 25.90 9.30 -13.08
CA SER A 1075 26.82 8.25 -13.54
C SER A 1075 28.26 8.38 -13.01
N GLU A 1076 28.61 9.51 -12.36
CA GLU A 1076 29.96 9.84 -11.89
C GLU A 1076 30.05 10.14 -10.36
N GLY A 1077 28.94 10.05 -9.61
CA GLY A 1077 28.91 10.33 -8.16
C GLY A 1077 27.57 10.90 -7.66
N ASN A 1078 27.52 11.31 -6.39
CA ASN A 1078 26.35 11.93 -5.78
C ASN A 1078 26.17 13.38 -6.27
N GLU A 1079 24.94 13.82 -6.48
CA GLU A 1079 24.61 15.22 -6.81
C GLU A 1079 23.52 15.75 -5.87
N TYR A 1080 23.62 17.02 -5.46
CA TYR A 1080 22.65 17.69 -4.59
C TYR A 1080 21.88 18.75 -5.38
N LEU A 1081 20.65 18.42 -5.79
CA LEU A 1081 19.83 19.31 -6.61
C LEU A 1081 18.99 20.26 -5.74
N SER A 1082 18.97 21.54 -6.12
CA SER A 1082 18.12 22.55 -5.47
C SER A 1082 16.64 22.30 -5.78
N GLN A 1083 15.81 22.46 -4.76
CA GLN A 1083 14.38 22.15 -4.78
C GLN A 1083 13.54 23.39 -4.47
N SER A 1084 12.29 23.41 -4.95
CA SER A 1084 11.31 24.41 -4.55
C SER A 1084 10.97 24.26 -3.07
N ILE A 1085 10.82 25.40 -2.38
CA ILE A 1085 10.55 25.46 -0.94
C ILE A 1085 9.04 25.54 -0.68
N SER A 1086 8.57 24.81 0.32
CA SER A 1086 7.17 24.85 0.79
C SER A 1086 7.15 25.34 2.24
N PHE A 1087 6.44 26.43 2.47
CA PHE A 1087 6.19 26.96 3.80
C PHE A 1087 4.86 26.47 4.35
N ILE A 1088 4.82 26.20 5.65
CA ILE A 1088 3.66 25.71 6.40
C ILE A 1088 3.63 26.36 7.79
N VAL A 1089 2.71 25.92 8.66
CA VAL A 1089 2.64 26.37 10.05
C VAL A 1089 3.97 26.13 10.79
N GLY A 1090 4.47 27.18 11.46
CA GLY A 1090 5.71 27.15 12.23
C GLY A 1090 5.55 26.80 13.69
N VAL A 1091 6.52 27.20 14.51
CA VAL A 1091 6.58 26.89 15.93
C VAL A 1091 5.48 27.61 16.73
N PRO A 1092 4.73 26.91 17.61
CA PRO A 1092 3.57 27.47 18.32
C PRO A 1092 3.92 28.48 19.43
N PHE A 1093 5.20 28.77 19.66
CA PHE A 1093 5.65 29.70 20.69
C PHE A 1093 6.00 31.08 20.14
N ILE A 1094 5.99 31.25 18.81
CA ILE A 1094 6.42 32.47 18.14
C ILE A 1094 5.31 32.99 17.25
N SER A 1095 4.99 34.28 17.41
CA SER A 1095 4.16 35.00 16.45
C SER A 1095 5.01 35.51 15.28
N GLY A 1096 4.59 35.17 14.07
CA GLY A 1096 5.18 35.65 12.81
C GLY A 1096 4.38 36.79 12.20
N THR A 1097 4.74 37.16 10.98
CA THR A 1097 4.08 38.27 10.25
C THR A 1097 3.36 37.80 8.99
N ASN A 1098 3.80 36.69 8.40
CA ASN A 1098 3.28 36.22 7.11
C ASN A 1098 2.37 35.00 7.20
N TYR A 1099 2.48 34.17 8.24
CA TYR A 1099 1.62 33.00 8.39
C TYR A 1099 0.44 33.29 9.32
N LYS A 1100 -0.73 33.52 8.71
CA LYS A 1100 -1.98 33.71 9.44
C LYS A 1100 -2.67 32.36 9.66
N ILE A 1101 -2.88 32.01 10.93
CA ILE A 1101 -3.81 30.95 11.30
C ILE A 1101 -5.22 31.49 11.11
N LYS A 1102 -5.91 30.91 10.12
CA LYS A 1102 -7.28 31.27 9.78
C LYS A 1102 -8.15 30.02 9.79
N THR A 1103 -9.25 30.10 10.52
CA THR A 1103 -10.26 29.06 10.61
C THR A 1103 -11.22 29.17 9.44
N LEU A 1104 -11.42 28.05 8.73
CA LEU A 1104 -12.32 27.96 7.59
C LEU A 1104 -13.34 26.85 7.81
N PRO A 1105 -14.63 27.11 7.57
CA PRO A 1105 -15.64 26.06 7.57
C PRO A 1105 -15.60 25.24 6.28
N SER A 1106 -15.68 23.93 6.43
CA SER A 1106 -15.93 22.98 5.35
C SER A 1106 -17.20 22.21 5.64
N TRP A 1107 -18.09 22.12 4.66
CA TRP A 1107 -19.39 21.48 4.79
C TRP A 1107 -19.46 20.25 3.90
N THR A 1108 -19.79 19.10 4.49
CA THR A 1108 -20.15 17.88 3.76
C THR A 1108 -21.65 17.70 3.85
N LEU A 1109 -22.35 18.08 2.77
CA LEU A 1109 -23.80 17.98 2.62
C LEU A 1109 -24.10 16.97 1.50
N LYS A 1110 -24.19 15.69 1.85
CA LYS A 1110 -24.36 14.61 0.86
C LYS A 1110 -25.64 14.80 0.04
N GLN A 1111 -25.53 14.67 -1.28
CA GLN A 1111 -26.64 14.79 -2.24
C GLN A 1111 -27.38 16.15 -2.21
N ALA A 1112 -26.75 17.17 -1.64
CA ALA A 1112 -27.23 18.54 -1.64
C ALA A 1112 -26.47 19.39 -2.67
N SER A 1113 -27.18 20.24 -3.40
CA SER A 1113 -26.60 21.38 -4.11
C SER A 1113 -26.35 22.50 -3.12
N VAL A 1114 -25.08 22.78 -2.81
CA VAL A 1114 -24.70 23.89 -1.93
C VAL A 1114 -24.92 25.21 -2.67
N ILE A 1115 -25.79 26.06 -2.12
CA ILE A 1115 -26.12 27.39 -2.68
C ILE A 1115 -25.09 28.42 -2.23
N SER A 1116 -24.80 28.46 -0.94
CA SER A 1116 -23.87 29.42 -0.35
C SER A 1116 -23.22 28.86 0.90
N THR A 1117 -21.99 29.28 1.15
CA THR A 1117 -21.29 29.05 2.42
C THR A 1117 -20.61 30.36 2.84
N GLU A 1118 -20.64 30.63 4.13
CA GLU A 1118 -19.94 31.74 4.73
C GLU A 1118 -19.54 31.39 6.16
N GLY A 1119 -18.51 32.04 6.68
CA GLY A 1119 -18.13 31.87 8.08
C GLY A 1119 -16.65 32.05 8.35
N ASP A 1120 -16.37 32.21 9.63
CA ASP A 1120 -15.05 32.33 10.22
C ASP A 1120 -14.94 31.43 11.47
N SER A 1121 -13.98 31.72 12.35
CA SER A 1121 -13.78 31.00 13.61
C SER A 1121 -14.95 31.10 14.58
N GLU A 1122 -15.71 32.19 14.55
CA GLU A 1122 -16.75 32.50 15.55
C GLU A 1122 -18.14 32.08 15.10
N ALA A 1123 -18.47 32.27 13.82
CA ALA A 1123 -19.78 31.94 13.31
C ALA A 1123 -19.76 31.72 11.80
N GLY A 1124 -20.77 31.00 11.30
CA GLY A 1124 -20.96 30.83 9.87
C GLY A 1124 -22.22 30.05 9.55
N SER A 1125 -22.49 29.93 8.26
CA SER A 1125 -23.66 29.25 7.73
C SER A 1125 -23.38 28.56 6.40
N ALA A 1126 -24.21 27.57 6.07
CA ALA A 1126 -24.31 26.99 4.74
C ALA A 1126 -25.78 26.86 4.36
N THR A 1127 -26.13 27.23 3.14
CA THR A 1127 -27.45 26.99 2.58
C THR A 1127 -27.35 25.97 1.45
N ALA A 1128 -28.21 24.96 1.47
CA ALA A 1128 -28.21 23.90 0.46
C ALA A 1128 -29.63 23.48 0.05
N LEU A 1129 -29.73 22.91 -1.14
CA LEU A 1129 -30.95 22.35 -1.73
C LEU A 1129 -30.76 20.86 -1.95
N TYR A 1130 -31.80 20.08 -1.71
CA TYR A 1130 -31.78 18.66 -2.00
C TYR A 1130 -32.84 18.33 -3.03
N SER A 1131 -32.45 17.55 -4.03
CA SER A 1131 -33.27 17.24 -5.21
C SER A 1131 -33.99 15.90 -5.11
N GLU A 1132 -33.64 15.09 -4.11
CA GLU A 1132 -34.23 13.77 -3.87
C GLU A 1132 -34.71 13.64 -2.43
N ALA A 1133 -35.70 12.77 -2.24
CA ALA A 1133 -36.21 12.41 -0.94
C ALA A 1133 -35.27 11.41 -0.26
N GLY A 1134 -35.00 11.58 1.03
CA GLY A 1134 -34.06 10.73 1.77
C GLY A 1134 -33.66 11.31 3.11
N THR A 1135 -32.91 10.53 3.89
CA THR A 1135 -32.31 10.97 5.16
C THR A 1135 -30.86 11.35 4.92
N TYR A 1136 -30.52 12.62 5.12
CA TYR A 1136 -29.16 13.13 4.93
C TYR A 1136 -28.50 13.55 6.23
N THR A 1137 -27.16 13.52 6.24
CA THR A 1137 -26.32 14.07 7.31
C THR A 1137 -25.68 15.36 6.85
N ALA A 1138 -25.61 16.34 7.74
CA ALA A 1138 -24.87 17.57 7.53
C ALA A 1138 -23.68 17.60 8.48
N THR A 1139 -22.47 17.54 7.91
CA THR A 1139 -21.23 17.57 8.69
C THR A 1139 -20.52 18.89 8.45
N LEU A 1140 -20.27 19.63 9.53
CA LEU A 1140 -19.40 20.79 9.56
C LEU A 1140 -18.05 20.39 10.12
N THR A 1141 -16.99 20.79 9.43
CA THR A 1141 -15.62 20.77 9.95
C THR A 1141 -15.07 22.19 9.97
N LEU A 1142 -14.64 22.67 11.14
CA LEU A 1142 -13.83 23.89 11.25
C LEU A 1142 -12.36 23.49 11.30
N SER A 1143 -11.56 23.99 10.37
CA SER A 1143 -10.13 23.67 10.32
C SER A 1143 -9.26 24.92 10.22
N ASN A 1144 -8.10 24.88 10.86
CA ASN A 1144 -7.03 25.85 10.70
C ASN A 1144 -5.66 25.13 10.75
N GLY A 1145 -4.56 25.90 10.79
CA GLY A 1145 -3.21 25.32 10.83
C GLY A 1145 -2.87 24.48 12.08
N TRP A 1146 -3.68 24.54 13.14
CA TRP A 1146 -3.49 23.78 14.38
C TRP A 1146 -4.31 22.49 14.47
N GLY A 1147 -5.30 22.32 13.60
CA GLY A 1147 -6.15 21.12 13.60
C GLY A 1147 -7.56 21.44 13.16
N SER A 1148 -8.49 20.55 13.50
CA SER A 1148 -9.89 20.69 13.13
C SER A 1148 -10.83 20.10 14.16
N ASP A 1149 -11.99 20.72 14.34
CA ASP A 1149 -13.11 20.13 15.05
C ASP A 1149 -14.26 19.85 14.07
N THR A 1150 -14.99 18.76 14.30
CA THR A 1150 -16.06 18.29 13.42
C THR A 1150 -17.32 17.96 14.19
N LYS A 1151 -18.45 18.46 13.73
CA LYS A 1151 -19.77 18.19 14.30
C LYS A 1151 -20.73 17.79 13.19
N THR A 1152 -21.51 16.75 13.43
CA THR A 1152 -22.52 16.28 12.48
C THR A 1152 -23.90 16.43 13.11
N ILE A 1153 -24.86 16.94 12.34
CA ILE A 1153 -26.27 16.78 12.64
C ILE A 1153 -26.79 15.63 11.78
N GLU A 1154 -27.31 14.59 12.42
CA GLU A 1154 -28.13 13.62 11.72
C GLU A 1154 -29.51 14.21 11.50
N VAL A 1155 -29.98 14.13 10.25
CA VAL A 1155 -31.37 14.25 9.81
C VAL A 1155 -31.74 15.54 9.10
N VAL A 1156 -31.69 15.41 7.78
CA VAL A 1156 -32.60 16.06 6.86
C VAL A 1156 -33.48 14.94 6.31
N THR A 1157 -34.74 14.79 6.76
CA THR A 1157 -35.65 13.86 6.06
C THR A 1157 -36.39 14.66 5.01
N ILE A 1158 -36.04 14.40 3.76
CA ILE A 1158 -36.61 15.09 2.62
C ILE A 1158 -37.73 14.26 2.06
N VAL A 1159 -38.93 14.82 2.03
CA VAL A 1159 -40.15 14.11 1.64
C VAL A 1159 -40.51 14.44 0.20
N GLY A 1160 -40.76 13.40 -0.60
CA GLY A 1160 -41.29 13.55 -1.95
C GLY A 1160 -42.70 14.15 -1.94
N THR A 1161 -43.10 14.83 -3.02
CA THR A 1161 -44.40 15.51 -3.15
C THR A 1161 -45.60 14.57 -3.35
N GLY A 1162 -45.50 13.29 -2.95
CA GLY A 1162 -46.52 12.26 -3.11
C GLY A 1162 -46.83 11.54 -1.79
N ILE A 1163 -48.12 11.36 -1.51
CA ILE A 1163 -48.63 10.64 -0.33
C ILE A 1163 -48.51 9.13 -0.60
N GLU A 1164 -47.45 8.48 -0.14
CA GLU A 1164 -47.42 7.02 0.02
C GLU A 1164 -46.90 6.61 1.41
N ASP A 1165 -47.33 5.40 1.78
CA ASP A 1165 -47.32 4.80 3.11
C ASP A 1165 -45.92 4.68 3.72
N ASP A 1166 -45.59 5.53 4.71
CA ASP A 1166 -44.60 5.16 5.73
C ASP A 1166 -44.91 5.78 7.10
N VAL A 1167 -44.64 4.99 8.14
CA VAL A 1167 -45.41 4.85 9.38
C VAL A 1167 -44.63 5.38 10.59
N THR A 1168 -45.31 5.96 11.60
CA THR A 1168 -44.78 6.09 12.98
C THR A 1168 -45.45 5.18 14.01
N LEU A 1169 -46.60 4.56 13.71
CA LEU A 1169 -47.25 3.55 14.58
C LEU A 1169 -47.76 2.33 13.76
N GLU A 1170 -47.12 1.16 13.89
CA GLU A 1170 -47.55 -0.09 13.23
C GLU A 1170 -48.92 -0.61 13.74
N GLU A 1171 -49.37 -0.14 14.91
CA GLU A 1171 -50.52 -0.71 15.62
C GLU A 1171 -51.88 -0.02 15.37
N MET A 1172 -51.94 1.14 14.71
CA MET A 1172 -53.22 1.73 14.23
C MET A 1172 -53.67 1.09 12.92
N GLN A 1173 -54.87 0.52 12.91
CA GLN A 1173 -55.46 -0.19 11.79
C GLN A 1173 -56.91 0.23 11.55
N ALA A 1174 -57.34 0.17 10.29
CA ALA A 1174 -58.71 0.40 9.88
C ALA A 1174 -59.37 -0.92 9.44
N PHE A 1175 -60.53 -1.26 10.02
CA PHE A 1175 -61.24 -2.50 9.77
C PHE A 1175 -62.77 -2.33 9.85
N PRO A 1176 -63.57 -3.15 9.14
CA PRO A 1176 -63.14 -4.07 8.09
C PRO A 1176 -62.58 -3.31 6.88
N ASN A 1177 -61.57 -3.85 6.22
CA ASN A 1177 -61.03 -3.33 4.97
C ASN A 1177 -60.94 -4.49 3.98
N PRO A 1178 -61.85 -4.61 2.99
CA PRO A 1178 -62.80 -3.59 2.54
C PRO A 1178 -64.06 -3.45 3.42
N PHE A 1179 -64.68 -2.26 3.39
CA PHE A 1179 -65.93 -1.91 4.11
C PHE A 1179 -67.09 -1.56 3.16
N ASP A 1180 -68.34 -1.63 3.65
CA ASP A 1180 -69.54 -1.25 2.86
C ASP A 1180 -69.97 0.21 3.10
N ASN A 1181 -70.34 0.57 4.33
CA ASN A 1181 -70.77 1.93 4.69
C ASN A 1181 -69.90 2.59 5.76
N GLU A 1182 -69.25 1.80 6.62
CA GLU A 1182 -68.56 2.28 7.83
C GLU A 1182 -67.24 1.54 7.99
N VAL A 1183 -66.17 2.27 8.33
CA VAL A 1183 -64.86 1.72 8.67
C VAL A 1183 -64.50 2.14 10.09
N TYR A 1184 -63.97 1.22 10.88
CA TYR A 1184 -63.54 1.49 12.26
C TYR A 1184 -62.03 1.65 12.31
N ALA A 1185 -61.51 2.52 13.16
CA ALA A 1185 -60.09 2.63 13.44
C ALA A 1185 -59.81 2.52 14.94
N ASN A 1186 -58.79 1.76 15.31
CA ASN A 1186 -58.30 1.71 16.69
C ASN A 1186 -57.26 2.80 16.95
N PHE A 1187 -57.30 3.39 18.14
CA PHE A 1187 -56.36 4.40 18.61
C PHE A 1187 -55.50 3.79 19.72
N VAL A 1188 -54.18 3.85 19.57
CA VAL A 1188 -53.24 3.10 20.44
C VAL A 1188 -52.93 3.88 21.73
N GLU A 1189 -52.96 5.22 21.66
CA GLU A 1189 -52.66 6.10 22.78
C GLU A 1189 -53.87 6.97 23.15
N GLU A 1190 -53.93 7.42 24.40
CA GLU A 1190 -54.95 8.38 24.84
C GLU A 1190 -54.61 9.79 24.32
N GLY A 1191 -55.52 10.47 23.62
CA GLY A 1191 -55.25 11.80 23.12
C GLY A 1191 -56.34 12.41 22.23
N ASN A 1192 -56.13 13.68 21.87
CA ASN A 1192 -56.93 14.37 20.85
C ASN A 1192 -56.39 14.07 19.46
N TYR A 1193 -57.27 13.65 18.56
CA TYR A 1193 -56.94 13.28 17.20
C TYR A 1193 -57.76 14.06 16.18
N THR A 1194 -57.12 14.38 15.05
CA THR A 1194 -57.80 14.86 13.84
C THR A 1194 -57.66 13.81 12.75
N VAL A 1195 -58.78 13.26 12.31
CA VAL A 1195 -58.88 12.24 11.27
C VAL A 1195 -59.42 12.88 9.99
N GLU A 1196 -58.61 12.93 8.94
CA GLU A 1196 -58.95 13.46 7.63
C GLU A 1196 -59.14 12.33 6.63
N ILE A 1197 -60.18 12.41 5.80
CA ILE A 1197 -60.52 11.36 4.83
C ILE A 1197 -60.37 11.94 3.42
N TYR A 1198 -59.58 11.28 2.58
CA TYR A 1198 -59.31 11.70 1.20
C TYR A 1198 -59.84 10.64 0.22
N ASP A 1199 -60.34 11.07 -0.94
CA ASP A 1199 -60.55 10.17 -2.08
C ASP A 1199 -59.23 9.81 -2.78
N TYR A 1200 -59.26 8.83 -3.69
CA TYR A 1200 -58.08 8.38 -4.44
C TYR A 1200 -57.40 9.49 -5.27
N SER A 1201 -58.07 10.62 -5.52
CA SER A 1201 -57.52 11.76 -6.25
C SER A 1201 -56.83 12.80 -5.34
N GLY A 1202 -56.75 12.51 -4.03
CA GLY A 1202 -56.14 13.39 -3.04
C GLY A 1202 -57.05 14.54 -2.58
N ARG A 1203 -58.34 14.51 -2.92
CA ARG A 1203 -59.31 15.53 -2.45
C ARG A 1203 -59.82 15.16 -1.06
N LEU A 1204 -59.71 16.10 -0.12
CA LEU A 1204 -60.26 15.97 1.23
C LEU A 1204 -61.79 15.92 1.17
N LEU A 1205 -62.36 14.84 1.69
CA LEU A 1205 -63.80 14.59 1.76
C LEU A 1205 -64.39 14.96 3.12
N ASN A 1206 -63.67 14.67 4.21
CA ASN A 1206 -64.17 14.88 5.56
C ASN A 1206 -63.02 15.05 6.56
N THR A 1207 -63.30 15.74 7.67
CA THR A 1207 -62.39 15.89 8.80
C THR A 1207 -63.18 15.67 10.09
N ILE A 1208 -62.69 14.78 10.94
CA ILE A 1208 -63.27 14.40 12.22
C ILE A 1208 -62.28 14.75 13.31
N VAL A 1209 -62.69 15.51 14.31
CA VAL A 1209 -61.90 15.74 15.52
C VAL A 1209 -62.52 14.93 16.64
N LEU A 1210 -61.71 14.10 17.29
CA LEU A 1210 -62.16 13.19 18.34
C LEU A 1210 -61.12 13.11 19.45
N TYR A 1211 -61.56 12.71 20.63
CA TYR A 1211 -60.68 12.29 21.71
C TYR A 1211 -60.86 10.79 21.89
N ALA A 1212 -59.76 10.03 21.88
CA ALA A 1212 -59.78 8.58 22.07
C ALA A 1212 -58.93 8.19 23.26
N SER A 1213 -59.42 7.26 24.09
CA SER A 1213 -58.62 6.55 25.09
C SER A 1213 -57.74 5.48 24.44
N ALA A 1214 -56.66 5.08 25.10
CA ALA A 1214 -55.77 4.02 24.61
C ALA A 1214 -56.55 2.70 24.40
N GLY A 1215 -56.48 2.15 23.19
CA GLY A 1215 -57.21 0.95 22.76
C GLY A 1215 -58.66 1.19 22.31
N GLU A 1216 -59.15 2.43 22.31
CA GLU A 1216 -60.52 2.76 21.89
C GLU A 1216 -60.67 2.66 20.36
N ILE A 1217 -61.84 2.16 19.92
CA ILE A 1217 -62.16 1.99 18.50
C ILE A 1217 -63.23 3.00 18.12
N TYR A 1218 -62.92 3.85 17.14
CA TYR A 1218 -63.84 4.84 16.62
C TYR A 1218 -64.40 4.45 15.26
N GLN A 1219 -65.69 4.75 15.07
CA GLN A 1219 -66.35 4.62 13.78
C GLN A 1219 -66.06 5.86 12.92
N ILE A 1220 -65.55 5.63 11.72
CA ILE A 1220 -65.19 6.67 10.75
C ILE A 1220 -66.19 6.59 9.57
N PRO A 1221 -67.09 7.57 9.43
CA PRO A 1221 -67.99 7.63 8.27
C PRO A 1221 -67.23 8.06 7.01
N VAL A 1222 -67.24 7.21 5.96
CA VAL A 1222 -66.69 7.53 4.64
C VAL A 1222 -67.82 7.67 3.62
N GLU A 1223 -68.19 8.92 3.33
CA GLU A 1223 -69.17 9.24 2.29
C GLU A 1223 -68.52 9.25 0.90
N GLY A 1224 -69.06 8.45 -0.02
CA GLY A 1224 -68.55 8.34 -1.39
C GLY A 1224 -68.90 7.01 -2.06
N ILE A 1225 -68.61 6.90 -3.37
CA ILE A 1225 -68.84 5.71 -4.20
C ILE A 1225 -67.83 4.60 -3.89
N SER A 1226 -68.05 3.37 -4.38
CA SER A 1226 -67.09 2.27 -4.30
C SER A 1226 -65.71 2.70 -4.85
N GLY A 1227 -64.64 2.47 -4.11
CA GLY A 1227 -63.30 2.98 -4.44
C GLY A 1227 -62.32 2.97 -3.28
N ILE A 1228 -61.10 3.46 -3.53
CA ILE A 1228 -60.02 3.60 -2.54
C ILE A 1228 -60.11 4.97 -1.87
N TYR A 1229 -59.95 4.98 -0.55
CA TYR A 1229 -59.89 6.17 0.29
C TYR A 1229 -58.66 6.12 1.19
N PHE A 1230 -58.18 7.29 1.61
CA PHE A 1230 -57.07 7.41 2.55
C PHE A 1230 -57.55 8.12 3.83
N ILE A 1231 -57.32 7.52 4.98
CA ILE A 1231 -57.65 8.06 6.30
C ILE A 1231 -56.35 8.51 6.96
N LYS A 1232 -56.20 9.82 7.16
CA LYS A 1232 -55.04 10.48 7.72
C LYS A 1232 -55.32 10.88 9.17
N VAL A 1233 -54.62 10.28 10.12
CA VAL A 1233 -54.79 10.51 11.57
C VAL A 1233 -53.65 11.39 12.08
N LYS A 1234 -53.98 12.53 12.67
CA LYS A 1234 -53.04 13.49 13.27
C LYS A 1234 -53.26 13.56 14.78
N GLY A 1235 -52.19 13.57 15.57
CA GLY A 1235 -52.20 13.86 17.00
C GLY A 1235 -51.64 15.26 17.28
N GLU A 1236 -51.36 15.57 18.55
CA GLU A 1236 -50.82 16.88 18.96
C GLU A 1236 -49.42 17.17 18.40
N SER A 1237 -48.62 16.13 18.13
CA SER A 1237 -47.27 16.22 17.56
C SER A 1237 -47.22 16.21 16.02
N GLY A 1238 -48.37 16.14 15.34
CA GLY A 1238 -48.46 16.13 13.88
C GLY A 1238 -49.10 14.86 13.30
N LEU A 1239 -48.73 14.50 12.07
CA LEU A 1239 -49.27 13.33 11.38
C LEU A 1239 -48.77 12.03 12.05
N LEU A 1240 -49.70 11.16 12.46
CA LEU A 1240 -49.38 9.88 13.11
C LEU A 1240 -49.49 8.67 12.16
N LYS A 1241 -50.50 8.65 11.29
CA LYS A 1241 -50.72 7.51 10.38
C LYS A 1241 -51.54 7.92 9.16
N VAL A 1242 -51.27 7.28 8.03
CA VAL A 1242 -52.18 7.23 6.88
C VAL A 1242 -52.61 5.78 6.68
N MET A 1243 -53.90 5.53 6.49
CA MET A 1243 -54.48 4.21 6.29
C MET A 1243 -55.24 4.17 4.97
N LYS A 1244 -54.84 3.27 4.08
CA LYS A 1244 -55.55 2.99 2.82
C LYS A 1244 -56.71 2.03 3.04
N VAL A 1245 -57.93 2.47 2.76
CA VAL A 1245 -59.15 1.68 2.94
C VAL A 1245 -59.97 1.59 1.66
N ALA A 1246 -60.60 0.44 1.41
CA ALA A 1246 -61.39 0.19 0.21
C ALA A 1246 -62.88 0.07 0.55
N LYS A 1247 -63.71 0.89 -0.10
CA LYS A 1247 -65.18 0.81 -0.03
C LYS A 1247 -65.71 -0.07 -1.16
N ARG A 1248 -66.55 -1.06 -0.84
CA ARG A 1248 -67.15 -1.98 -1.82
C ARG A 1248 -68.16 -1.34 -2.75
#